data_AF-A0A956F0M4-F1
#
_entry.id   AF-A0A956F0M4-F1
#
_cell.length_a   1.000
_cell.length_b   1.000
_cell.length_c   1.000
_cell.angle_alpha   90.00
_cell.angle_beta   90.00
_cell.angle_gamma   90.00
#
_symmetry.space_group_name_H-M   'P 1'
#
loop_
_entity.id
_entity.type
_entity.pdbx_description
1 polymer ?
#
loop_
_entity_poly.entity_id
_entity_poly.type
_entity_poly.pdbx_seq_one_letter_code
_entity_poly.pdbx_strand_id
1 'polypeptide(L)'
;MTLPDWGEVWVLDAQRILNAEPGSFDYCQPDVALKLNGVTPDAPPPQEIPADLERTPEVQPYERTSWTPYPSGIDLDRDTLYVTDRGAPILHRIDVSDVCTMAEVDPLLPVRLDRPGDTITTSAVAVSPITSSGKRFVYATDELNGSVMAFDVSLDSANRTPIVRERSKLMPFEPPDRIAFDAPVRSIEFVQRDIPVLDSNGVGLGAQLCDPLDDDALGAEYRPNGQQSAGARPGQLRGIFGMLALTSGQIAVIDVEDYDEPCRRPTKANSKATPDFRGCFGDPNSVAYFTEDGQQDGVATVTDEASCNMVEAHRSRSATMLATSSRFGLRSPGVRALPRLADEDNRALETGLEGDGPLHPKLLATSFEDGSPAELFVATRKYIGSADAENVLPTSPASATSPSLALITNEPRAFSLEDEMTLTYEGIILQRPAGYLSADALGFSDSGGGFCSRGVQDSDLTRQVGEEELGVDAAELDTFADNYNDYISITQDLLGEDDSYWKTDLGQSCDGGGGFRACKTIFGTPDKPTTSRDMSIVEAYEDHLVVKPRDTPRAVEVLKCCFPGAMSYDVRVGRQWVLTGSRSGYRHRVERDPDTDRCVRDTDDAKALFKSRVYEVSCAGTGCSGFGQATIPVEQDGETVNVPDPNAVACLTSGSAPDACVFQNLTHRFVVYQGQQPSVRGMHFTWQVVGGFVPLSISLASQSSQVSPYSMVLLPQTGELAVTDAATQGLVMVSLRSLSVSRLFF
;
A
#
# COMPACT_ATOMS: atom_id res chain seq x y z
N MET A 1 17.99 30.34 -19.50
CA MET A 1 16.91 30.81 -18.61
C MET A 1 15.56 30.63 -19.29
N THR A 2 14.48 30.44 -18.54
CA THR A 2 13.12 30.30 -19.07
C THR A 2 12.40 31.66 -19.05
N LEU A 3 11.63 31.98 -20.09
CA LEU A 3 10.72 33.13 -20.15
C LEU A 3 9.27 32.62 -20.26
N PRO A 4 8.57 32.43 -19.13
CA PRO A 4 7.28 31.76 -19.09
C PRO A 4 6.19 32.45 -19.91
N ASP A 5 6.02 33.77 -19.73
CA ASP A 5 5.02 34.58 -20.44
C ASP A 5 5.19 34.54 -21.97
N TRP A 6 6.41 34.25 -22.42
CA TRP A 6 6.75 34.21 -23.84
C TRP A 6 6.87 32.78 -24.34
N GLY A 7 6.72 31.75 -23.51
CA GLY A 7 6.90 30.35 -23.94
C GLY A 7 8.27 30.09 -24.57
N GLU A 8 9.32 30.73 -24.06
CA GLU A 8 10.65 30.76 -24.67
C GLU A 8 11.76 30.33 -23.70
N VAL A 9 12.86 29.83 -24.27
CA VAL A 9 14.13 29.60 -23.57
C VAL A 9 15.20 30.48 -24.18
N TRP A 10 15.89 31.23 -23.32
CA TRP A 10 16.93 32.16 -23.70
C TRP A 10 18.29 31.70 -23.20
N VAL A 11 19.30 31.78 -24.07
CA VAL A 11 20.71 31.60 -23.71
C VAL A 11 21.39 32.96 -23.72
N LEU A 12 22.17 33.20 -22.66
CA LEU A 12 22.91 34.42 -22.44
C LEU A 12 24.36 34.08 -22.12
N ASP A 13 25.29 34.77 -22.77
CA ASP A 13 26.71 34.74 -22.41
C ASP A 13 26.93 35.47 -21.07
N ALA A 14 27.24 34.68 -20.04
CA ALA A 14 27.52 35.20 -18.72
C ALA A 14 28.70 36.18 -18.71
N GLN A 15 29.72 35.98 -19.54
CA GLN A 15 30.89 36.87 -19.60
C GLN A 15 30.52 38.23 -20.21
N ARG A 16 29.63 38.25 -21.21
CA ARG A 16 29.06 39.48 -21.77
C ARG A 16 28.33 40.29 -20.70
N ILE A 17 27.53 39.61 -19.85
CA ILE A 17 26.82 40.23 -18.73
C ILE A 17 27.80 40.76 -17.67
N LEU A 18 28.80 39.96 -17.29
CA LEU A 18 29.80 40.34 -16.27
C LEU A 18 30.73 41.47 -16.72
N ASN A 19 30.96 41.59 -18.04
CA ASN A 19 31.78 42.66 -18.62
C ASN A 19 31.02 43.98 -18.78
N ALA A 20 29.69 43.99 -18.64
CA ALA A 20 28.90 45.21 -18.71
C ALA A 20 29.20 46.12 -17.51
N GLU A 21 29.25 47.43 -17.74
CA GLU A 21 29.47 48.40 -16.66
C GLU A 21 28.25 48.38 -15.72
N PRO A 22 28.42 48.32 -14.38
CA PRO A 22 27.29 48.30 -13.46
C PRO A 22 26.33 49.48 -13.70
N GLY A 23 25.05 49.17 -13.96
CA GLY A 23 24.03 50.18 -14.28
C GLY A 23 23.90 50.56 -15.76
N SER A 24 24.70 49.95 -16.66
CA SER A 24 24.63 50.13 -18.11
C SER A 24 23.86 49.02 -18.85
N PHE A 25 23.01 48.27 -18.14
CA PHE A 25 22.21 47.20 -18.73
C PHE A 25 21.18 47.77 -19.71
N ASP A 26 21.47 47.70 -21.00
CA ASP A 26 20.45 47.80 -22.04
C ASP A 26 19.43 46.65 -21.89
N TYR A 27 18.27 46.77 -22.54
CA TYR A 27 17.28 45.69 -22.56
C TYR A 27 17.94 44.38 -23.03
N CYS A 28 18.04 43.38 -22.14
CA CYS A 28 18.79 42.14 -22.41
C CYS A 28 18.30 41.49 -23.70
N GLN A 29 19.12 41.50 -24.75
CA GLN A 29 18.88 40.69 -25.93
C GLN A 29 19.53 39.31 -25.75
N PRO A 30 18.78 38.22 -25.96
CA PRO A 30 19.34 36.88 -25.88
C PRO A 30 20.40 36.69 -26.97
N ASP A 31 21.42 35.91 -26.66
CA ASP A 31 22.37 35.47 -27.70
C ASP A 31 21.66 34.49 -28.63
N VAL A 32 20.83 33.61 -28.06
CA VAL A 32 19.90 32.74 -28.79
C VAL A 32 18.59 32.61 -28.02
N ALA A 33 17.48 32.67 -28.74
CA ALA A 33 16.14 32.44 -28.22
C ALA A 33 15.46 31.31 -28.99
N LEU A 34 14.88 30.35 -28.26
CA LEU A 34 14.10 29.26 -28.81
C LEU A 34 12.66 29.36 -28.31
N LYS A 35 11.71 29.43 -29.24
CA LYS A 35 10.28 29.32 -28.96
C LYS A 35 9.92 27.84 -28.81
N LEU A 36 9.35 27.48 -27.67
CA LEU A 36 8.99 26.10 -27.37
C LEU A 36 7.75 25.66 -28.16
N ASN A 37 7.70 24.38 -28.51
CA ASN A 37 6.57 23.76 -29.18
C ASN A 37 5.59 23.17 -28.16
N GLY A 38 4.34 23.61 -28.17
CA GLY A 38 3.28 23.08 -27.30
C GLY A 38 2.47 21.92 -27.91
N VAL A 39 2.97 21.25 -28.95
CA VAL A 39 2.20 20.21 -29.66
C VAL A 39 2.46 18.83 -29.05
N THR A 40 1.40 18.14 -28.67
CA THR A 40 1.44 16.73 -28.23
C THR A 40 1.03 15.80 -29.37
N PRO A 41 1.37 14.50 -29.30
CA PRO A 41 0.70 13.47 -30.09
C PRO A 41 -0.82 13.48 -29.86
N ASP A 42 -1.59 12.82 -30.75
CA ASP A 42 -3.06 12.69 -30.60
C ASP A 42 -3.45 11.87 -29.37
N ALA A 43 -2.62 10.89 -29.00
CA ALA A 43 -2.77 10.07 -27.81
C ALA A 43 -1.37 9.80 -27.21
N PRO A 44 -1.26 9.63 -25.89
CA PRO A 44 0.00 9.23 -25.29
C PRO A 44 0.45 7.84 -25.79
N PRO A 45 1.75 7.59 -25.96
CA PRO A 45 2.22 6.24 -26.20
C PRO A 45 1.92 5.36 -24.96
N PRO A 46 1.66 4.07 -25.15
CA PRO A 46 1.44 3.16 -24.03
C PRO A 46 2.69 3.13 -23.14
N GLN A 47 2.47 3.19 -21.83
CA GLN A 47 3.54 3.00 -20.85
C GLN A 47 4.02 1.55 -20.88
N GLU A 48 5.33 1.38 -20.80
CA GLU A 48 5.94 0.08 -20.56
C GLU A 48 5.64 -0.34 -19.12
N ILE A 49 4.96 -1.49 -18.96
CA ILE A 49 4.60 -2.05 -17.65
C ILE A 49 5.52 -3.23 -17.33
N PRO A 50 5.99 -3.34 -16.08
CA PRO A 50 6.77 -4.50 -15.66
C PRO A 50 5.89 -5.75 -15.56
N ALA A 51 6.54 -6.92 -15.59
CA ALA A 51 5.87 -8.21 -15.69
C ALA A 51 4.94 -8.55 -14.50
N ASP A 52 5.07 -7.84 -13.37
CA ASP A 52 4.19 -8.03 -12.21
C ASP A 52 2.82 -7.33 -12.34
N LEU A 53 2.69 -6.40 -13.29
CA LEU A 53 1.41 -5.78 -13.66
C LEU A 53 0.93 -6.43 -14.96
N GLU A 54 -0.24 -7.07 -14.92
CA GLU A 54 -0.72 -7.88 -16.05
C GLU A 54 -1.51 -7.03 -17.06
N ARG A 55 -2.02 -5.87 -16.63
CA ARG A 55 -2.88 -5.00 -17.46
C ARG A 55 -2.28 -3.63 -17.74
N THR A 56 -2.21 -3.28 -19.02
CA THR A 56 -2.06 -1.88 -19.47
C THR A 56 -3.46 -1.26 -19.56
N PRO A 57 -3.71 -0.14 -18.86
CA PRO A 57 -4.98 0.57 -19.00
C PRO A 57 -5.15 1.11 -20.42
N GLU A 58 -6.41 1.24 -20.84
CA GLU A 58 -6.72 1.73 -22.19
C GLU A 58 -6.30 3.20 -22.33
N VAL A 59 -5.50 3.48 -23.35
CA VAL A 59 -5.00 4.83 -23.64
C VAL A 59 -6.15 5.69 -24.14
N GLN A 60 -6.41 6.80 -23.45
CA GLN A 60 -7.38 7.79 -23.91
C GLN A 60 -6.69 8.89 -24.74
N PRO A 61 -7.31 9.35 -25.85
CA PRO A 61 -6.80 10.50 -26.60
C PRO A 61 -6.79 11.76 -25.74
N TYR A 62 -5.85 12.66 -26.02
CA TYR A 62 -5.87 13.97 -25.39
C TYR A 62 -7.09 14.76 -25.86
N GLU A 63 -7.76 15.49 -24.95
CA GLU A 63 -8.85 16.41 -25.32
C GLU A 63 -8.37 17.53 -26.26
N ARG A 64 -7.08 17.87 -26.18
CA ARG A 64 -6.43 18.92 -26.96
C ARG A 64 -4.97 18.57 -27.25
N THR A 65 -4.51 18.86 -28.47
CA THR A 65 -3.16 18.52 -28.93
C THR A 65 -2.22 19.71 -29.13
N SER A 66 -2.71 20.94 -28.94
CA SER A 66 -1.92 22.16 -29.13
C SER A 66 -2.06 23.06 -27.92
N TRP A 67 -0.98 23.26 -27.18
CA TRP A 67 -0.94 23.98 -25.91
C TRP A 67 -0.16 25.29 -26.04
N THR A 68 -0.28 26.17 -25.06
CA THR A 68 0.55 27.38 -24.98
C THR A 68 1.65 27.13 -23.96
N PRO A 69 2.92 26.97 -24.40
CA PRO A 69 4.02 26.69 -23.50
C PRO A 69 4.17 27.75 -22.41
N TYR A 70 4.38 27.29 -21.18
CA TYR A 70 4.70 28.10 -20.01
C TYR A 70 5.87 27.43 -19.26
N PRO A 71 7.10 27.57 -19.78
CA PRO A 71 8.26 26.88 -19.22
C PRO A 71 8.55 27.32 -17.79
N SER A 72 8.96 26.38 -16.94
CA SER A 72 9.20 26.65 -15.52
C SER A 72 10.57 26.19 -15.04
N GLY A 73 10.73 24.91 -14.70
CA GLY A 73 11.98 24.28 -14.30
C GLY A 73 12.86 23.94 -15.50
N ILE A 74 14.17 23.90 -15.26
CA ILE A 74 15.18 23.64 -16.29
C ILE A 74 16.37 22.93 -15.67
N ASP A 75 16.91 21.92 -16.35
CA ASP A 75 18.18 21.30 -15.98
C ASP A 75 18.95 20.83 -17.24
N LEU A 76 20.26 20.81 -17.16
CA LEU A 76 21.17 20.53 -18.28
C LEU A 76 21.92 19.23 -18.04
N ASP A 77 21.90 18.35 -19.04
CA ASP A 77 22.78 17.20 -19.10
C ASP A 77 23.58 17.17 -20.39
N ARG A 78 24.88 17.45 -20.29
CA ARG A 78 25.82 17.56 -21.42
C ARG A 78 25.28 18.49 -22.52
N ASP A 79 24.70 17.88 -23.55
CA ASP A 79 24.22 18.50 -24.77
C ASP A 79 22.69 18.49 -24.85
N THR A 80 21.97 18.13 -23.78
CA THR A 80 20.51 18.12 -23.75
C THR A 80 20.00 18.94 -22.57
N LEU A 81 19.17 19.92 -22.88
CA LEU A 81 18.47 20.76 -21.91
C LEU A 81 17.04 20.23 -21.74
N TYR A 82 16.67 19.95 -20.50
CA TYR A 82 15.33 19.51 -20.12
C TYR A 82 14.56 20.68 -19.52
N VAL A 83 13.35 20.93 -20.00
CA VAL A 83 12.52 22.06 -19.54
C VAL A 83 11.11 21.58 -19.24
N THR A 84 10.63 21.85 -18.03
CA THR A 84 9.25 21.54 -17.64
C THR A 84 8.30 22.64 -18.04
N ASP A 85 7.05 22.28 -18.27
CA ASP A 85 6.01 23.19 -18.75
C ASP A 85 4.73 23.07 -17.92
N ARG A 86 4.22 24.22 -17.46
CA ARG A 86 2.98 24.33 -16.66
C ARG A 86 1.73 24.59 -17.52
N GLY A 87 1.93 24.98 -18.78
CA GLY A 87 0.90 25.27 -19.76
C GLY A 87 0.67 24.14 -20.77
N ALA A 88 1.59 23.18 -20.86
CA ALA A 88 1.53 22.04 -21.78
C ALA A 88 1.93 20.73 -21.09
N PRO A 89 1.27 19.59 -21.38
CA PRO A 89 1.59 18.30 -20.79
C PRO A 89 2.78 17.62 -21.49
N ILE A 90 3.91 18.33 -21.50
CA ILE A 90 5.17 17.91 -22.13
C ILE A 90 6.33 18.34 -21.25
N LEU A 91 7.42 17.57 -21.31
CA LEU A 91 8.71 17.97 -20.80
C LEU A 91 9.66 18.07 -22.00
N HIS A 92 10.02 19.31 -22.32
CA HIS A 92 10.80 19.62 -23.51
C HIS A 92 12.21 19.08 -23.40
N ARG A 93 12.70 18.57 -24.53
CA ARG A 93 14.09 18.16 -24.70
C ARG A 93 14.69 19.00 -25.82
N ILE A 94 15.77 19.71 -25.52
CA ILE A 94 16.41 20.61 -26.47
C ILE A 94 17.85 20.16 -26.63
N ASP A 95 18.24 19.86 -27.88
CA ASP A 95 19.64 19.65 -28.23
C ASP A 95 20.36 21.00 -28.19
N VAL A 96 21.38 21.07 -27.34
CA VAL A 96 22.24 22.24 -27.12
C VAL A 96 23.71 21.93 -27.37
N SER A 97 24.02 20.82 -28.07
CA SER A 97 25.38 20.47 -28.51
C SER A 97 26.04 21.61 -29.30
N ASP A 98 25.23 22.35 -30.08
CA ASP A 98 25.57 23.65 -30.63
C ASP A 98 24.52 24.68 -30.20
N VAL A 99 24.92 25.55 -29.28
CA VAL A 99 24.08 26.64 -28.75
C VAL A 99 23.57 27.57 -29.84
N CYS A 100 24.28 27.71 -30.98
CA CYS A 100 23.83 28.56 -32.08
C CYS A 100 22.73 27.91 -32.94
N THR A 101 22.58 26.59 -32.87
CA THR A 101 21.62 25.82 -33.66
C THR A 101 20.72 24.93 -32.79
N MET A 102 20.43 25.40 -31.57
CA MET A 102 19.54 24.69 -30.64
C MET A 102 18.23 24.30 -31.30
N ALA A 103 17.83 23.05 -31.07
CA ALA A 103 16.60 22.51 -31.63
C ALA A 103 15.86 21.65 -30.59
N GLU A 104 14.54 21.81 -30.54
CA GLU A 104 13.71 20.91 -29.76
C GLU A 104 13.66 19.54 -30.44
N VAL A 105 13.92 18.48 -29.68
CA VAL A 105 13.79 17.09 -30.08
C VAL A 105 12.55 16.49 -29.46
N ASP A 106 12.27 15.20 -29.71
CA ASP A 106 11.10 14.52 -29.16
C ASP A 106 11.00 14.68 -27.63
N PRO A 107 9.92 15.30 -27.11
CA PRO A 107 9.77 15.58 -25.68
C PRO A 107 9.42 14.31 -24.88
N LEU A 108 9.62 14.36 -23.57
CA LEU A 108 9.05 13.38 -22.65
C LEU A 108 7.57 13.73 -22.38
N LEU A 109 6.77 12.72 -22.10
CA LEU A 109 5.32 12.82 -21.98
C LEU A 109 4.92 12.44 -20.55
N PRO A 110 4.59 13.41 -19.69
CA PRO A 110 4.08 13.15 -18.34
C PRO A 110 2.67 12.57 -18.43
N VAL A 111 2.57 11.24 -18.41
CA VAL A 111 1.30 10.51 -18.44
C VAL A 111 1.04 9.84 -17.10
N ARG A 112 -0.19 9.39 -16.86
CA ARG A 112 -0.58 8.61 -15.69
C ARG A 112 -1.00 7.21 -16.09
N LEU A 113 -0.46 6.20 -15.41
CA LEU A 113 -0.88 4.82 -15.63
C LEU A 113 -2.32 4.62 -15.16
N ASP A 114 -2.64 4.99 -13.91
CA ASP A 114 -3.94 4.71 -13.29
C ASP A 114 -5.08 5.62 -13.79
N ARG A 115 -4.75 6.74 -14.45
CA ARG A 115 -5.70 7.67 -15.08
C ARG A 115 -5.14 8.24 -16.38
N PRO A 116 -5.12 7.44 -17.47
CA PRO A 116 -4.45 7.81 -18.70
C PRO A 116 -5.05 9.02 -19.43
N GLY A 117 -6.29 9.42 -19.08
CA GLY A 117 -6.95 10.61 -19.63
C GLY A 117 -6.60 11.93 -18.93
N ASP A 118 -5.91 11.89 -17.77
CA ASP A 118 -5.57 13.12 -17.04
C ASP A 118 -4.51 13.93 -17.82
N THR A 119 -4.74 15.24 -17.95
CA THR A 119 -3.71 16.17 -18.46
C THR A 119 -2.74 16.50 -17.33
N ILE A 120 -1.47 16.13 -17.46
CA ILE A 120 -0.45 16.34 -16.43
C ILE A 120 0.58 17.36 -16.92
N THR A 121 0.75 18.46 -16.19
CA THR A 121 1.80 19.47 -16.43
C THR A 121 2.93 19.32 -15.40
N THR A 122 4.07 19.96 -15.64
CA THR A 122 5.27 19.77 -14.82
C THR A 122 5.88 21.08 -14.33
N SER A 123 6.42 21.07 -13.11
CA SER A 123 6.87 22.32 -12.44
C SER A 123 8.35 22.40 -12.07
N ALA A 124 9.03 21.27 -11.91
CA ALA A 124 10.46 21.19 -11.54
C ALA A 124 11.09 19.95 -12.19
N VAL A 125 12.38 20.00 -12.48
CA VAL A 125 13.13 18.91 -13.11
C VAL A 125 14.55 18.84 -12.58
N ALA A 126 15.11 17.63 -12.53
CA ALA A 126 16.53 17.37 -12.35
C ALA A 126 16.95 16.15 -13.18
N VAL A 127 18.23 16.09 -13.58
CA VAL A 127 18.82 14.96 -14.30
C VAL A 127 19.86 14.26 -13.44
N SER A 128 19.78 12.92 -13.39
CA SER A 128 20.68 12.13 -12.57
C SER A 128 22.10 12.08 -13.14
N PRO A 129 23.12 11.89 -12.29
CA PRO A 129 24.39 11.31 -12.71
C PRO A 129 24.18 9.98 -13.44
N ILE A 130 25.19 9.55 -14.20
CA ILE A 130 25.17 8.21 -14.81
C ILE A 130 25.39 7.18 -13.70
N THR A 131 24.55 6.16 -13.65
CA THR A 131 24.68 5.03 -12.73
C THR A 131 25.87 4.14 -13.08
N SER A 132 26.28 3.26 -12.17
CA SER A 132 27.33 2.27 -12.44
C SER A 132 26.99 1.35 -13.62
N SER A 133 25.69 1.13 -13.87
CA SER A 133 25.16 0.39 -15.01
C SER A 133 25.04 1.18 -16.32
N GLY A 134 25.46 2.46 -16.33
CA GLY A 134 25.40 3.32 -17.50
C GLY A 134 24.03 3.96 -17.76
N LYS A 135 23.09 3.83 -16.83
CA LYS A 135 21.74 4.40 -16.92
C LYS A 135 21.71 5.86 -16.49
N ARG A 136 20.70 6.58 -16.97
CA ARG A 136 20.46 7.98 -16.65
C ARG A 136 18.98 8.30 -16.61
N PHE A 137 18.59 9.09 -15.62
CA PHE A 137 17.20 9.39 -15.34
C PHE A 137 16.91 10.88 -15.29
N VAL A 138 15.72 11.27 -15.73
CA VAL A 138 15.16 12.61 -15.51
C VAL A 138 14.03 12.49 -14.52
N TYR A 139 14.02 13.31 -13.48
CA TYR A 139 12.93 13.36 -12.52
C TYR A 139 12.19 14.67 -12.69
N ALA A 140 10.85 14.61 -12.76
CA ALA A 140 10.00 15.78 -12.93
C ALA A 140 8.82 15.77 -11.96
N THR A 141 8.49 16.94 -11.42
CA THR A 141 7.34 17.10 -10.52
C THR A 141 6.04 17.25 -11.30
N ASP A 142 5.06 16.41 -11.00
CA ASP A 142 3.66 16.56 -11.40
C ASP A 142 3.04 17.77 -10.69
N GLU A 143 2.57 18.76 -11.46
CA GLU A 143 2.00 19.99 -10.91
C GLU A 143 0.67 19.77 -10.18
N LEU A 144 -0.10 18.74 -10.52
CA LEU A 144 -1.44 18.51 -9.97
C LEU A 144 -1.40 18.16 -8.48
N ASN A 145 -0.45 17.30 -8.08
CA ASN A 145 -0.37 16.77 -6.71
C ASN A 145 1.03 16.90 -6.08
N GLY A 146 2.04 17.34 -6.84
CA GLY A 146 3.41 17.47 -6.36
C GLY A 146 4.17 16.15 -6.20
N SER A 147 3.69 15.05 -6.82
CA SER A 147 4.40 13.78 -6.93
C SER A 147 5.54 13.87 -7.97
N VAL A 148 6.39 12.85 -8.04
CA VAL A 148 7.55 12.85 -8.95
C VAL A 148 7.51 11.68 -9.91
N MET A 149 7.63 11.99 -11.20
CA MET A 149 7.80 11.02 -12.29
C MET A 149 9.29 10.84 -12.57
N ALA A 150 9.73 9.62 -12.82
CA ALA A 150 11.08 9.31 -13.29
C ALA A 150 11.02 8.82 -14.73
N PHE A 151 11.95 9.27 -15.58
CA PHE A 151 12.05 8.88 -17.00
C PHE A 151 13.42 8.29 -17.27
N ASP A 152 13.50 7.16 -17.99
CA ASP A 152 14.78 6.62 -18.47
C ASP A 152 15.19 7.36 -19.76
N VAL A 153 16.24 8.17 -19.65
CA VAL A 153 16.83 8.92 -20.77
C VAL A 153 18.22 8.41 -21.14
N SER A 154 18.52 7.16 -20.79
CA SER A 154 19.75 6.48 -21.20
C SER A 154 19.88 6.45 -22.72
N LEU A 155 21.12 6.34 -23.22
CA LEU A 155 21.38 6.37 -24.67
C LEU A 155 20.68 5.24 -25.44
N ASP A 156 20.40 4.13 -24.77
CA ASP A 156 19.70 2.96 -25.30
C ASP A 156 18.17 3.01 -25.10
N SER A 157 17.65 4.00 -24.38
CA SER A 157 16.22 4.16 -24.12
C SER A 157 15.53 4.95 -25.24
N ALA A 158 14.45 4.39 -25.75
CA ALA A 158 13.49 5.10 -26.62
C ALA A 158 12.19 5.44 -25.88
N ASN A 159 12.07 5.08 -24.60
CA ASN A 159 10.86 5.31 -23.82
C ASN A 159 10.71 6.79 -23.48
N ARG A 160 9.51 7.34 -23.71
CA ARG A 160 9.18 8.76 -23.51
C ARG A 160 8.23 8.98 -22.33
N THR A 161 7.81 7.92 -21.66
CA THR A 161 6.83 7.94 -20.57
C THR A 161 7.49 7.69 -19.22
N PRO A 162 6.83 8.01 -18.09
CA PRO A 162 7.36 7.71 -16.78
C PRO A 162 7.55 6.21 -16.58
N ILE A 163 8.64 5.86 -15.89
CA ILE A 163 8.97 4.50 -15.47
C ILE A 163 7.86 3.98 -14.56
N VAL A 164 7.22 2.90 -14.97
CA VAL A 164 6.36 2.11 -14.11
C VAL A 164 7.25 1.17 -13.31
N ARG A 165 7.26 1.32 -11.98
CA ARG A 165 8.20 0.58 -11.13
C ARG A 165 7.76 -0.86 -10.96
N GLU A 166 8.72 -1.76 -10.95
CA GLU A 166 8.51 -3.16 -10.55
C GLU A 166 7.90 -3.25 -9.16
N ARG A 167 7.16 -4.34 -8.92
CA ARG A 167 6.53 -4.66 -7.63
C ARG A 167 5.50 -3.63 -7.17
N SER A 168 5.02 -2.76 -8.06
CA SER A 168 3.97 -1.81 -7.72
C SER A 168 2.67 -2.51 -7.31
N LYS A 169 2.48 -3.79 -7.71
CA LYS A 169 1.43 -4.68 -7.19
C LYS A 169 1.44 -4.88 -5.68
N LEU A 170 2.61 -4.77 -5.05
CA LEU A 170 2.79 -4.87 -3.60
C LEU A 170 2.72 -3.51 -2.90
N MET A 171 2.65 -2.41 -3.67
CA MET A 171 2.64 -1.02 -3.21
C MET A 171 1.41 -0.21 -3.69
N PRO A 172 0.18 -0.69 -3.51
CA PRO A 172 -1.02 -0.04 -4.06
C PRO A 172 -1.40 1.31 -3.44
N PHE A 173 -0.72 1.76 -2.38
CA PHE A 173 -0.96 3.08 -1.79
C PHE A 173 -0.20 4.19 -2.54
N GLU A 174 0.66 3.82 -3.48
CA GLU A 174 1.45 4.73 -4.29
C GLU A 174 1.18 4.41 -5.77
N PRO A 175 0.89 5.41 -6.62
CA PRO A 175 0.60 5.13 -8.02
C PRO A 175 1.86 4.56 -8.72
N PRO A 176 1.78 3.52 -9.55
CA PRO A 176 2.94 2.74 -10.00
C PRO A 176 4.06 3.53 -10.71
N ASP A 177 3.70 4.66 -11.33
CA ASP A 177 4.54 5.47 -12.22
C ASP A 177 5.04 6.79 -11.61
N ARG A 178 4.74 7.04 -10.32
CA ARG A 178 5.13 8.26 -9.63
C ARG A 178 5.38 8.07 -8.14
N ILE A 179 6.29 8.87 -7.61
CA ILE A 179 6.67 8.85 -6.21
C ILE A 179 5.82 9.85 -5.45
N ALA A 180 5.01 9.36 -4.51
CA ALA A 180 4.09 10.18 -3.72
C ALA A 180 4.69 10.55 -2.36
N PHE A 181 4.35 11.74 -1.87
CA PHE A 181 4.82 12.29 -0.60
C PHE A 181 3.67 12.87 0.21
N ASP A 182 3.91 13.12 1.49
CA ASP A 182 2.95 13.76 2.40
C ASP A 182 2.73 15.24 2.10
N ALA A 183 3.63 15.85 1.33
CA ALA A 183 3.55 17.22 0.86
C ALA A 183 4.11 17.36 -0.56
N PRO A 184 3.59 18.30 -1.37
CA PRO A 184 4.10 18.56 -2.72
C PRO A 184 5.61 18.84 -2.79
N VAL A 185 6.27 18.30 -3.80
CA VAL A 185 7.67 18.60 -4.12
C VAL A 185 7.78 20.00 -4.77
N ARG A 186 8.81 20.76 -4.36
CA ARG A 186 9.14 22.08 -4.93
C ARG A 186 10.42 22.09 -5.75
N SER A 187 11.44 21.37 -5.30
CA SER A 187 12.75 21.31 -5.94
C SER A 187 13.28 19.89 -5.85
N ILE A 188 13.98 19.46 -6.89
CA ILE A 188 14.65 18.16 -6.97
C ILE A 188 16.13 18.45 -7.20
N GLU A 189 17.01 17.71 -6.54
CA GLU A 189 18.46 17.76 -6.76
C GLU A 189 19.04 16.36 -6.60
N PHE A 190 20.00 15.98 -7.45
CA PHE A 190 20.70 14.71 -7.28
C PHE A 190 21.98 14.84 -6.47
N VAL A 191 22.24 13.83 -5.66
CA VAL A 191 23.45 13.70 -4.87
C VAL A 191 24.13 12.40 -5.25
N GLN A 192 25.36 12.50 -5.74
CA GLN A 192 26.27 11.36 -5.86
C GLN A 192 27.29 11.44 -4.73
N ARG A 193 27.33 10.40 -3.88
CA ARG A 193 28.31 10.31 -2.80
C ARG A 193 28.92 8.93 -2.79
N ASP A 194 30.22 8.92 -2.57
CA ASP A 194 30.99 7.70 -2.46
C ASP A 194 32.09 7.85 -1.42
N ILE A 195 32.56 6.74 -0.87
CA ILE A 195 33.67 6.67 0.06
C ILE A 195 34.65 5.65 -0.53
N PRO A 196 35.52 6.06 -1.46
CA PRO A 196 36.35 5.13 -2.21
C PRO A 196 37.24 4.31 -1.29
N VAL A 197 37.25 3.00 -1.52
CA VAL A 197 38.23 2.08 -0.92
C VAL A 197 39.48 2.08 -1.79
N LEU A 198 40.64 2.02 -1.15
CA LEU A 198 41.92 1.96 -1.83
C LEU A 198 42.21 0.52 -2.24
N ASP A 199 42.59 0.31 -3.50
CA ASP A 199 43.11 -0.98 -3.97
C ASP A 199 44.49 -1.29 -3.35
N SER A 200 45.03 -2.47 -3.65
CA SER A 200 46.36 -2.90 -3.19
C SER A 200 47.52 -1.99 -3.68
N ASN A 201 47.27 -1.11 -4.65
CA ASN A 201 48.20 -0.12 -5.17
C ASN A 201 47.98 1.29 -4.58
N GLY A 202 46.99 1.46 -3.69
CA GLY A 202 46.63 2.75 -3.11
C GLY A 202 45.77 3.65 -4.01
N VAL A 203 45.18 3.09 -5.09
CA VAL A 203 44.26 3.80 -5.99
C VAL A 203 42.84 3.67 -5.44
N GLY A 204 42.19 4.80 -5.18
CA GLY A 204 40.79 4.83 -4.79
C GLY A 204 39.89 4.49 -5.97
N LEU A 205 39.15 3.38 -5.86
CA LEU A 205 38.16 2.98 -6.85
C LEU A 205 36.77 3.40 -6.35
N GLY A 206 36.10 4.25 -7.14
CA GLY A 206 34.73 4.67 -6.87
C GLY A 206 33.69 3.72 -7.46
N ALA A 207 32.43 3.95 -7.12
CA ALA A 207 31.24 3.23 -7.54
C ALA A 207 31.31 1.71 -7.32
N GLN A 208 32.01 1.30 -6.25
CA GLN A 208 32.09 -0.11 -5.87
C GLN A 208 30.84 -0.49 -5.05
N LEU A 209 30.12 -1.49 -5.56
CA LEU A 209 29.01 -2.10 -4.84
C LEU A 209 29.54 -2.87 -3.62
N CYS A 210 28.72 -2.93 -2.57
CA CYS A 210 29.00 -3.82 -1.45
C CYS A 210 28.96 -5.27 -1.93
N ASP A 211 29.95 -6.07 -1.54
CA ASP A 211 30.00 -7.49 -1.88
C ASP A 211 29.81 -8.30 -0.60
N PRO A 212 28.68 -9.01 -0.41
CA PRO A 212 28.44 -9.78 0.80
C PRO A 212 29.10 -11.18 0.79
N LEU A 213 29.78 -11.58 -0.29
CA LEU A 213 30.25 -12.96 -0.52
C LEU A 213 31.77 -13.09 -0.66
N ASP A 214 32.41 -12.23 -1.46
CA ASP A 214 33.85 -12.36 -1.76
C ASP A 214 34.69 -11.50 -0.82
N ASP A 215 35.42 -12.13 0.10
CA ASP A 215 36.28 -11.46 1.09
C ASP A 215 37.46 -10.70 0.45
N ASP A 216 37.88 -11.13 -0.74
CA ASP A 216 39.00 -10.50 -1.46
C ASP A 216 38.53 -9.36 -2.37
N ALA A 217 37.21 -9.21 -2.57
CA ALA A 217 36.64 -8.11 -3.34
C ALA A 217 36.72 -6.79 -2.56
N LEU A 218 37.00 -5.69 -3.26
CA LEU A 218 36.99 -4.35 -2.66
C LEU A 218 35.63 -3.99 -2.04
N GLY A 219 34.55 -4.58 -2.56
CA GLY A 219 33.20 -4.44 -2.03
C GLY A 219 33.03 -4.96 -0.59
N ALA A 220 33.90 -5.87 -0.14
CA ALA A 220 33.84 -6.45 1.21
C ALA A 220 34.07 -5.41 2.32
N GLU A 221 34.84 -4.35 2.04
CA GLU A 221 35.12 -3.26 2.99
C GLU A 221 33.87 -2.44 3.35
N TYR A 222 32.80 -2.56 2.56
CA TYR A 222 31.53 -1.88 2.81
C TYR A 222 30.52 -2.72 3.60
N ARG A 223 30.85 -3.99 3.91
CA ARG A 223 29.97 -4.86 4.69
C ARG A 223 29.67 -4.24 6.06
N PRO A 224 28.47 -4.47 6.61
CA PRO A 224 28.23 -4.16 8.00
C PRO A 224 29.16 -4.99 8.88
N ASN A 225 29.68 -4.36 9.94
CA ASN A 225 30.35 -5.14 10.98
C ASN A 225 29.31 -5.93 11.78
N GLY A 226 29.73 -6.93 12.57
CA GLY A 226 28.81 -7.75 13.38
C GLY A 226 27.97 -6.98 14.42
N GLN A 227 28.24 -5.69 14.63
CA GLN A 227 27.47 -4.79 15.48
C GLN A 227 26.54 -3.85 14.70
N GLN A 228 26.52 -4.00 13.37
CA GLN A 228 25.90 -3.13 12.37
C GLN A 228 26.15 -1.65 12.71
N SER A 229 27.41 -1.45 13.11
CA SER A 229 28.22 -0.30 13.54
C SER A 229 28.71 0.70 12.51
N ALA A 230 28.84 0.19 11.29
CA ALA A 230 29.57 0.75 10.17
C ALA A 230 29.11 0.01 8.91
N GLY A 231 29.67 0.36 7.74
CA GLY A 231 29.34 -0.26 6.46
C GLY A 231 27.97 0.15 5.92
N ALA A 232 27.30 -0.79 5.27
CA ALA A 232 26.00 -0.66 4.62
C ALA A 232 24.88 -0.20 5.57
N ARG A 233 24.72 1.12 5.75
CA ARG A 233 23.73 1.68 6.69
C ARG A 233 22.86 2.75 6.02
N PRO A 234 21.57 2.87 6.40
CA PRO A 234 20.66 3.79 5.74
C PRO A 234 21.17 5.25 5.73
N GLY A 235 21.82 5.70 6.80
CA GLY A 235 22.36 7.07 6.89
C GLY A 235 23.68 7.33 6.14
N GLN A 236 24.36 6.33 5.58
CA GLN A 236 25.70 6.52 4.99
C GLN A 236 25.65 7.18 3.59
N LEU A 237 24.50 7.11 2.90
CA LEU A 237 24.26 7.61 1.54
C LEU A 237 25.45 7.35 0.59
N ARG A 238 25.77 6.07 0.31
CA ARG A 238 26.77 5.69 -0.71
C ARG A 238 26.06 5.28 -2.00
N GLY A 239 26.16 6.08 -3.05
CA GLY A 239 25.39 5.90 -4.29
C GLY A 239 24.91 7.21 -4.91
N ILE A 240 23.84 7.11 -5.70
CA ILE A 240 23.11 8.21 -6.32
C ILE A 240 21.72 8.27 -5.66
N PHE A 241 21.37 9.46 -5.17
CA PHE A 241 20.12 9.71 -4.46
C PHE A 241 19.43 10.95 -5.00
N GLY A 242 18.11 10.89 -5.13
CA GLY A 242 17.27 12.06 -5.37
C GLY A 242 16.92 12.74 -4.06
N MET A 243 17.21 14.03 -3.94
CA MET A 243 16.86 14.86 -2.80
C MET A 243 15.69 15.75 -3.21
N LEU A 244 14.60 15.75 -2.42
CA LEU A 244 13.37 16.46 -2.79
C LEU A 244 12.94 17.40 -1.69
N ALA A 245 12.98 18.70 -1.97
CA ALA A 245 12.50 19.71 -1.04
C ALA A 245 10.96 19.76 -1.11
N LEU A 246 10.31 19.42 -0.01
CA LEU A 246 8.85 19.40 0.13
C LEU A 246 8.33 20.74 0.66
N THR A 247 7.09 21.11 0.32
CA THR A 247 6.45 22.31 0.88
C THR A 247 6.26 22.26 2.39
N SER A 248 6.37 21.07 3.01
CA SER A 248 6.32 20.87 4.46
C SER A 248 7.60 21.32 5.19
N GLY A 249 8.65 21.73 4.47
CA GLY A 249 9.95 22.04 5.06
C GLY A 249 10.78 20.79 5.39
N GLN A 250 10.48 19.66 4.74
CA GLN A 250 11.29 18.45 4.79
C GLN A 250 12.04 18.27 3.48
N ILE A 251 13.20 17.61 3.53
CA ILE A 251 13.84 17.03 2.35
C ILE A 251 13.63 15.52 2.39
N ALA A 252 12.90 14.97 1.43
CA ALA A 252 12.79 13.53 1.25
C ALA A 252 14.00 12.99 0.47
N VAL A 253 14.29 11.70 0.62
CA VAL A 253 15.38 11.01 -0.09
C VAL A 253 14.82 9.82 -0.87
N ILE A 254 15.16 9.74 -2.15
CA ILE A 254 14.83 8.62 -3.06
C ILE A 254 16.12 7.88 -3.41
N ASP A 255 16.07 6.56 -3.41
CA ASP A 255 17.15 5.72 -3.94
C ASP A 255 17.09 5.71 -5.48
N VAL A 256 18.20 6.04 -6.14
CA VAL A 256 18.36 5.90 -7.61
C VAL A 256 19.29 4.73 -7.89
N GLU A 257 20.41 4.69 -7.18
CA GLU A 257 21.35 3.59 -7.15
C GLU A 257 22.05 3.61 -5.79
N ASP A 258 21.78 2.62 -4.93
CA ASP A 258 22.46 2.51 -3.64
C ASP A 258 23.58 1.47 -3.75
N TYR A 259 24.83 1.90 -3.60
CA TYR A 259 25.97 0.98 -3.68
C TYR A 259 26.00 -0.02 -2.52
N ASP A 260 25.22 0.20 -1.47
CA ASP A 260 25.06 -0.73 -0.35
C ASP A 260 23.94 -1.76 -0.54
N GLU A 261 23.12 -1.65 -1.58
CA GLU A 261 21.96 -2.52 -1.85
C GLU A 261 22.25 -4.02 -1.65
N PRO A 262 23.33 -4.62 -2.20
CA PRO A 262 23.56 -6.05 -2.06
C PRO A 262 23.78 -6.52 -0.62
N CYS A 263 24.21 -5.62 0.27
CA CYS A 263 24.42 -5.89 1.69
C CYS A 263 23.23 -5.48 2.58
N ARG A 264 22.22 -4.82 2.02
CA ARG A 264 21.01 -4.32 2.71
C ARG A 264 19.86 -5.32 2.59
N ARG A 265 20.00 -6.48 3.23
CA ARG A 265 19.11 -7.65 3.04
C ARG A 265 19.07 -8.62 4.23
N PRO A 266 18.18 -9.64 4.23
CA PRO A 266 18.18 -10.71 5.22
C PRO A 266 19.41 -11.61 5.14
N THR A 267 19.77 -12.24 6.25
CA THR A 267 20.92 -13.17 6.30
C THR A 267 20.65 -14.49 5.59
N LYS A 268 19.40 -14.98 5.58
CA LYS A 268 19.05 -16.23 4.90
C LYS A 268 18.94 -16.02 3.39
N ALA A 269 19.63 -16.83 2.60
CA ALA A 269 19.56 -16.78 1.14
C ALA A 269 18.33 -17.53 0.58
N ASN A 270 17.89 -17.11 -0.61
CA ASN A 270 16.90 -17.81 -1.42
C ASN A 270 17.40 -17.96 -2.87
N SER A 271 17.83 -19.16 -3.23
CA SER A 271 18.33 -19.46 -4.58
C SER A 271 17.24 -19.79 -5.61
N LYS A 272 15.97 -19.81 -5.21
CA LYS A 272 14.84 -20.01 -6.14
C LYS A 272 14.71 -18.82 -7.07
N ALA A 273 14.15 -19.04 -8.26
CA ALA A 273 13.85 -17.97 -9.22
C ALA A 273 12.65 -17.10 -8.81
N THR A 274 11.90 -17.50 -7.78
CA THR A 274 10.72 -16.79 -7.27
C THR A 274 10.99 -16.20 -5.89
N PRO A 275 10.45 -15.00 -5.60
CA PRO A 275 10.58 -14.36 -4.29
C PRO A 275 9.99 -15.22 -3.17
N ASP A 276 10.66 -15.23 -2.00
CA ASP A 276 10.09 -15.74 -0.75
C ASP A 276 9.23 -14.65 -0.06
N PHE A 277 8.72 -14.94 1.14
CA PHE A 277 7.91 -13.98 1.91
C PHE A 277 8.70 -12.75 2.40
N ARG A 278 10.04 -12.75 2.31
CA ARG A 278 10.92 -11.60 2.53
C ARG A 278 11.25 -10.90 1.20
N GLY A 279 10.76 -11.44 0.10
CA GLY A 279 10.96 -10.97 -1.26
C GLY A 279 12.37 -11.15 -1.80
N CYS A 280 13.15 -12.08 -1.23
CA CYS A 280 14.47 -12.45 -1.74
C CYS A 280 14.34 -13.55 -2.80
N PHE A 281 15.16 -13.54 -3.85
CA PHE A 281 15.25 -14.59 -4.86
C PHE A 281 16.56 -14.49 -5.65
N GLY A 282 16.89 -15.55 -6.41
CA GLY A 282 18.01 -15.54 -7.34
C GLY A 282 19.40 -15.61 -6.71
N ASP A 283 19.50 -15.94 -5.42
CA ASP A 283 20.79 -16.03 -4.74
C ASP A 283 21.65 -17.21 -5.22
N PRO A 284 22.99 -17.13 -5.11
CA PRO A 284 23.87 -18.23 -5.49
C PRO A 284 23.56 -19.52 -4.70
N ASN A 285 23.43 -20.65 -5.42
CA ASN A 285 23.14 -21.96 -4.81
C ASN A 285 24.19 -22.44 -3.79
N SER A 286 25.40 -21.88 -3.82
CA SER A 286 26.47 -22.18 -2.86
C SER A 286 26.32 -21.48 -1.51
N VAL A 287 25.38 -20.54 -1.39
CA VAL A 287 25.19 -19.69 -0.21
C VAL A 287 23.87 -20.06 0.46
N ALA A 288 23.95 -20.55 1.69
CA ALA A 288 22.76 -20.76 2.53
C ALA A 288 22.47 -19.54 3.40
N TYR A 289 23.54 -18.91 3.91
CA TYR A 289 23.50 -17.73 4.75
C TYR A 289 24.59 -16.74 4.33
N PHE A 290 24.26 -15.45 4.34
CA PHE A 290 25.20 -14.34 4.14
C PHE A 290 25.94 -14.04 5.44
N THR A 291 26.79 -14.98 5.83
CA THR A 291 27.71 -14.89 6.96
C THR A 291 29.12 -15.27 6.53
N GLU A 292 30.13 -14.86 7.29
CA GLU A 292 31.54 -15.15 7.00
C GLU A 292 31.82 -16.66 6.83
N ASP A 293 31.08 -17.52 7.53
CA ASP A 293 31.22 -18.98 7.52
C ASP A 293 30.10 -19.72 6.76
N GLY A 294 29.16 -18.98 6.16
CA GLY A 294 27.96 -19.51 5.50
C GLY A 294 26.99 -20.26 6.42
N GLN A 295 27.11 -20.12 7.75
CA GLN A 295 26.24 -20.76 8.75
C GLN A 295 25.20 -19.80 9.35
N GLN A 296 24.10 -20.35 9.85
CA GLN A 296 23.00 -19.57 10.43
C GLN A 296 23.42 -18.67 11.61
N ASP A 297 24.34 -19.14 12.44
CA ASP A 297 24.82 -18.44 13.64
C ASP A 297 26.13 -17.68 13.41
N GLY A 298 26.56 -17.57 12.15
CA GLY A 298 27.78 -16.88 11.76
C GLY A 298 27.72 -15.36 11.90
N VAL A 299 28.86 -14.71 11.74
CA VAL A 299 28.91 -13.24 11.67
C VAL A 299 28.32 -12.79 10.34
N ALA A 300 27.20 -12.07 10.38
CA ALA A 300 26.53 -11.59 9.17
C ALA A 300 27.41 -10.64 8.35
N THR A 301 27.48 -10.88 7.04
CA THR A 301 28.09 -9.99 6.05
C THR A 301 27.05 -9.02 5.43
N VAL A 302 25.81 -9.07 5.94
CA VAL A 302 24.66 -8.25 5.54
C VAL A 302 23.98 -7.65 6.77
N THR A 303 23.04 -6.72 6.57
CA THR A 303 22.38 -6.00 7.67
C THR A 303 21.26 -6.76 8.36
N ASP A 304 20.99 -8.00 7.96
CA ASP A 304 19.91 -8.84 8.50
C ASP A 304 18.56 -8.12 8.55
N GLU A 305 18.25 -7.37 7.49
CA GLU A 305 16.95 -6.71 7.38
C GLU A 305 15.85 -7.72 7.07
N ALA A 306 14.60 -7.38 7.35
CA ALA A 306 13.49 -8.32 7.20
C ALA A 306 13.06 -8.58 5.75
N SER A 307 13.61 -7.84 4.79
CA SER A 307 13.23 -7.89 3.38
C SER A 307 14.42 -7.63 2.47
N CYS A 308 14.44 -8.27 1.29
CA CYS A 308 15.36 -7.89 0.21
C CYS A 308 14.94 -6.60 -0.49
N ASN A 309 13.72 -6.12 -0.28
CA ASN A 309 13.16 -4.95 -0.96
C ASN A 309 13.19 -3.70 -0.08
N MET A 310 14.18 -3.65 0.82
CA MET A 310 14.43 -2.47 1.64
C MET A 310 14.98 -1.30 0.83
N VAL A 311 15.73 -1.62 -0.21
CA VAL A 311 16.38 -0.70 -1.12
C VAL A 311 15.85 -1.03 -2.51
N GLU A 312 15.24 -0.05 -3.15
CA GLU A 312 14.66 -0.21 -4.50
C GLU A 312 14.83 1.13 -5.22
N ALA A 313 15.31 1.07 -6.46
CA ALA A 313 15.42 2.25 -7.30
C ALA A 313 14.05 2.93 -7.48
N HIS A 314 14.06 4.25 -7.53
CA HIS A 314 12.87 5.09 -7.69
C HIS A 314 11.84 4.93 -6.56
N ARG A 315 12.28 4.57 -5.35
CA ARG A 315 11.45 4.55 -4.13
C ARG A 315 12.07 5.38 -3.02
N SER A 316 11.23 5.78 -2.04
CA SER A 316 11.71 6.46 -0.84
C SER A 316 12.74 5.59 -0.12
N ARG A 317 13.83 6.22 0.32
CA ARG A 317 14.87 5.59 1.11
C ARG A 317 14.41 5.38 2.56
N SER A 318 14.79 4.27 3.19
CA SER A 318 14.53 4.06 4.62
C SER A 318 15.44 4.90 5.52
N ALA A 319 14.89 5.46 6.60
CA ALA A 319 15.64 6.17 7.64
C ALA A 319 16.39 5.21 8.58
N THR A 320 15.93 3.97 8.70
CA THR A 320 16.42 3.01 9.68
C THR A 320 16.61 1.62 9.08
N MET A 321 17.52 0.84 9.65
CA MET A 321 17.59 -0.59 9.32
C MET A 321 16.33 -1.27 9.80
N LEU A 322 15.70 -2.04 8.92
CA LEU A 322 14.50 -2.83 9.23
C LEU A 322 14.88 -4.18 9.84
N ALA A 323 15.51 -4.13 11.00
CA ALA A 323 15.96 -5.30 11.73
C ALA A 323 15.47 -5.23 13.18
N THR A 324 15.14 -6.38 13.77
CA THR A 324 14.73 -6.49 15.18
C THR A 324 15.83 -7.15 15.98
N SER A 325 16.32 -6.45 17.00
CA SER A 325 17.31 -6.99 17.94
C SER A 325 17.23 -6.29 19.28
N SER A 326 17.92 -6.83 20.29
CA SER A 326 18.08 -6.17 21.59
C SER A 326 18.75 -4.79 21.48
N ARG A 327 19.47 -4.52 20.39
CA ARG A 327 20.19 -3.28 20.11
C ARG A 327 19.33 -2.24 19.41
N PHE A 328 18.62 -2.63 18.35
CA PHE A 328 17.83 -1.70 17.53
C PHE A 328 16.40 -1.52 18.04
N GLY A 329 15.99 -2.37 18.98
CA GLY A 329 14.60 -2.51 19.38
C GLY A 329 13.80 -3.21 18.29
N LEU A 330 12.51 -2.91 18.25
CA LEU A 330 11.56 -3.46 17.30
C LEU A 330 11.38 -2.50 16.13
N ARG A 331 12.18 -2.68 15.08
CA ARG A 331 12.09 -1.88 13.84
C ARG A 331 11.51 -2.66 12.68
N SER A 332 11.80 -3.96 12.61
CA SER A 332 11.10 -4.84 11.66
C SER A 332 9.66 -5.07 12.10
N PRO A 333 8.71 -5.23 11.16
CA PRO A 333 7.33 -5.55 11.47
C PRO A 333 7.24 -6.76 12.41
N GLY A 334 6.53 -6.56 13.51
CA GLY A 334 6.22 -7.57 14.51
C GLY A 334 4.95 -7.19 15.25
N VAL A 335 4.63 -7.95 16.29
CA VAL A 335 3.50 -7.64 17.18
C VAL A 335 3.97 -7.42 18.61
N ARG A 336 3.25 -6.58 19.36
CA ARG A 336 3.56 -6.40 20.80
C ARG A 336 3.23 -7.65 21.62
N ALA A 337 2.17 -8.35 21.25
CA ALA A 337 1.71 -9.59 21.86
C ALA A 337 0.98 -10.43 20.80
N LEU A 338 0.87 -11.73 21.04
CA LEU A 338 0.02 -12.59 20.22
C LEU A 338 -1.45 -12.14 20.30
N PRO A 339 -2.25 -12.39 19.24
CA PRO A 339 -3.64 -11.97 19.20
C PRO A 339 -4.47 -12.53 20.36
N ARG A 340 -5.51 -11.79 20.76
CA ARG A 340 -6.44 -12.20 21.81
C ARG A 340 -7.87 -12.17 21.30
N LEU A 341 -8.64 -13.21 21.61
CA LEU A 341 -10.06 -13.28 21.30
C LEU A 341 -10.88 -12.66 22.44
N ALA A 342 -11.89 -11.88 22.08
CA ALA A 342 -12.90 -11.36 22.99
C ALA A 342 -14.31 -11.42 22.36
N ASP A 343 -15.33 -11.35 23.20
CA ASP A 343 -16.72 -11.14 22.77
C ASP A 343 -17.00 -9.65 22.45
N GLU A 344 -18.23 -9.34 22.02
CA GLU A 344 -18.66 -7.97 21.69
C GLU A 344 -18.55 -7.01 22.90
N ASP A 345 -18.66 -7.52 24.12
CA ASP A 345 -18.52 -6.78 25.39
C ASP A 345 -17.04 -6.60 25.82
N ASN A 346 -16.07 -6.97 24.97
CA ASN A 346 -14.63 -6.97 25.25
C ASN A 346 -14.21 -7.91 26.39
N ARG A 347 -14.99 -8.96 26.67
CA ARG A 347 -14.59 -10.01 27.63
C ARG A 347 -13.70 -11.01 26.91
N ALA A 348 -12.52 -11.24 27.49
CA ALA A 348 -11.58 -12.20 26.94
C ALA A 348 -12.20 -13.62 26.93
N LEU A 349 -12.09 -14.29 25.79
CA LEU A 349 -12.52 -15.67 25.60
C LEU A 349 -11.29 -16.58 25.59
N GLU A 350 -11.43 -17.78 26.17
CA GLU A 350 -10.37 -18.78 26.13
C GLU A 350 -10.23 -19.35 24.72
N THR A 351 -9.00 -19.62 24.27
CA THR A 351 -8.71 -20.24 22.96
C THR A 351 -7.84 -21.50 23.10
N GLY A 352 -7.69 -21.99 24.33
CA GLY A 352 -6.84 -23.12 24.68
C GLY A 352 -7.42 -24.47 24.24
N LEU A 353 -6.82 -25.56 24.74
CA LEU A 353 -7.31 -26.92 24.52
C LEU A 353 -8.20 -27.43 25.66
N GLU A 354 -8.29 -26.69 26.75
CA GLU A 354 -9.06 -27.01 27.95
C GLU A 354 -10.17 -25.98 28.17
N GLY A 355 -11.10 -26.29 29.08
CA GLY A 355 -12.20 -25.39 29.44
C GLY A 355 -13.11 -25.08 28.25
N ASP A 356 -13.47 -23.81 28.10
CA ASP A 356 -14.30 -23.32 27.00
C ASP A 356 -13.47 -23.03 25.73
N GLY A 357 -12.13 -23.16 25.81
CA GLY A 357 -11.21 -22.94 24.69
C GLY A 357 -11.59 -23.62 23.37
N PRO A 358 -11.96 -24.93 23.38
CA PRO A 358 -12.40 -25.63 22.18
C PRO A 358 -13.74 -25.16 21.61
N LEU A 359 -14.57 -24.43 22.38
CA LEU A 359 -15.85 -23.91 21.89
C LEU A 359 -15.66 -22.72 20.96
N HIS A 360 -14.56 -21.99 21.10
CA HIS A 360 -14.30 -20.73 20.43
C HIS A 360 -13.41 -20.88 19.18
N PRO A 361 -13.49 -19.93 18.23
CA PRO A 361 -12.64 -19.92 17.05
C PRO A 361 -11.15 -19.75 17.37
N LYS A 362 -10.29 -20.24 16.47
CA LYS A 362 -8.82 -20.12 16.58
C LYS A 362 -8.23 -19.47 15.34
N LEU A 363 -7.58 -18.32 15.52
CA LEU A 363 -6.74 -17.69 14.51
C LEU A 363 -5.31 -18.25 14.60
N LEU A 364 -4.79 -18.84 13.52
CA LEU A 364 -3.50 -19.51 13.51
C LEU A 364 -2.64 -19.15 12.29
N ALA A 365 -1.34 -19.01 12.53
CA ALA A 365 -0.34 -18.83 11.51
C ALA A 365 -0.22 -20.08 10.63
N THR A 366 0.18 -19.90 9.36
CA THR A 366 0.43 -20.98 8.42
C THR A 366 1.73 -20.76 7.68
N SER A 367 2.32 -21.85 7.17
CA SER A 367 3.53 -21.79 6.34
C SER A 367 3.30 -20.95 5.09
N PHE A 368 4.38 -20.39 4.56
CA PHE A 368 4.37 -19.63 3.32
C PHE A 368 4.33 -20.58 2.10
N GLU A 369 3.91 -20.05 0.95
CA GLU A 369 3.72 -20.80 -0.30
C GLU A 369 5.01 -21.47 -0.79
N ASP A 370 6.16 -20.89 -0.46
CA ASP A 370 7.48 -21.43 -0.79
C ASP A 370 7.91 -22.62 0.11
N GLY A 371 7.05 -23.02 1.06
CA GLY A 371 7.31 -24.06 2.05
C GLY A 371 8.08 -23.59 3.29
N SER A 372 8.43 -22.30 3.37
CA SER A 372 9.07 -21.74 4.57
C SER A 372 8.08 -21.76 5.76
N PRO A 373 8.55 -22.07 6.98
CA PRO A 373 7.70 -22.03 8.16
C PRO A 373 7.19 -20.60 8.42
N ALA A 374 6.02 -20.50 9.03
CA ALA A 374 5.50 -19.22 9.52
C ALA A 374 6.50 -18.53 10.46
N GLU A 375 6.66 -17.22 10.36
CA GLU A 375 7.54 -16.44 11.24
C GLU A 375 6.85 -15.18 11.77
N LEU A 376 7.12 -14.85 13.04
CA LEU A 376 6.60 -13.66 13.69
C LEU A 376 7.56 -13.17 14.78
N PHE A 377 7.85 -11.88 14.81
CA PHE A 377 8.46 -11.26 15.98
C PHE A 377 7.37 -10.85 16.97
N VAL A 378 7.48 -11.32 18.22
CA VAL A 378 6.68 -10.85 19.35
C VAL A 378 7.60 -10.10 20.30
N ALA A 379 7.38 -8.79 20.43
CA ALA A 379 8.38 -7.88 20.97
C ALA A 379 9.74 -8.09 20.26
N THR A 380 10.80 -8.46 20.98
CA THR A 380 12.14 -8.69 20.40
C THR A 380 12.46 -10.18 20.17
N ARG A 381 11.49 -11.09 20.34
CA ARG A 381 11.71 -12.54 20.20
C ARG A 381 11.10 -13.04 18.91
N LYS A 382 11.87 -13.81 18.15
CA LYS A 382 11.40 -14.47 16.93
C LYS A 382 10.72 -15.80 17.28
N TYR A 383 9.48 -15.96 16.82
CA TYR A 383 8.71 -17.18 16.88
C TYR A 383 8.64 -17.81 15.48
N ILE A 384 8.77 -19.14 15.40
CA ILE A 384 8.79 -19.88 14.13
C ILE A 384 7.81 -21.05 14.24
N GLY A 385 7.03 -21.29 13.18
CA GLY A 385 6.09 -22.40 13.04
C GLY A 385 6.76 -23.75 12.82
N SER A 386 7.79 -24.08 13.60
CA SER A 386 8.52 -25.34 13.58
C SER A 386 8.62 -25.90 14.99
N ALA A 387 8.45 -27.22 15.14
CA ALA A 387 8.53 -27.91 16.43
C ALA A 387 9.94 -27.84 17.05
N ASP A 388 10.97 -27.67 16.23
CA ASP A 388 12.38 -27.60 16.66
C ASP A 388 12.84 -26.16 17.00
N ALA A 389 11.96 -25.16 16.85
CA ALA A 389 12.30 -23.78 17.13
C ALA A 389 12.39 -23.49 18.64
N GLU A 390 13.31 -22.59 19.03
CA GLU A 390 13.42 -22.13 20.42
C GLU A 390 12.11 -21.51 20.93
N ASN A 391 11.49 -20.66 20.12
CA ASN A 391 10.16 -20.12 20.36
C ASN A 391 9.21 -20.63 19.28
N VAL A 392 8.34 -21.57 19.63
CA VAL A 392 7.40 -22.18 18.69
C VAL A 392 6.19 -21.25 18.48
N LEU A 393 5.92 -20.90 17.22
CA LEU A 393 4.69 -20.24 16.82
C LEU A 393 3.59 -21.31 16.65
N PRO A 394 2.42 -21.19 17.30
CA PRO A 394 1.32 -22.12 17.07
C PRO A 394 0.89 -22.11 15.60
N THR A 395 0.74 -23.27 14.97
CA THR A 395 0.29 -23.40 13.57
C THR A 395 -0.76 -24.51 13.38
N SER A 396 -1.07 -25.26 14.45
CA SER A 396 -2.00 -26.40 14.38
C SER A 396 -3.15 -26.23 15.37
N PRO A 397 -4.41 -26.36 14.93
CA PRO A 397 -5.59 -26.21 15.81
C PRO A 397 -5.65 -27.26 16.92
N ALA A 398 -5.05 -28.44 16.71
CA ALA A 398 -5.03 -29.53 17.69
C ALA A 398 -4.07 -29.34 18.86
N SER A 399 -3.03 -28.51 18.69
CA SER A 399 -2.02 -28.27 19.72
C SER A 399 -1.93 -26.80 20.14
N ALA A 400 -2.56 -25.88 19.40
CA ALA A 400 -2.52 -24.46 19.70
C ALA A 400 -3.25 -24.13 21.01
N THR A 401 -2.50 -23.53 21.92
CA THR A 401 -2.97 -22.98 23.20
C THR A 401 -3.20 -21.47 23.16
N SER A 402 -2.76 -20.80 22.09
CA SER A 402 -2.93 -19.36 21.88
C SER A 402 -3.09 -19.06 20.38
N PRO A 403 -3.75 -17.94 20.03
CA PRO A 403 -3.85 -17.49 18.64
C PRO A 403 -2.49 -17.03 18.10
N SER A 404 -2.32 -17.09 16.78
CA SER A 404 -1.08 -16.70 16.11
C SER A 404 -1.34 -16.27 14.66
N LEU A 405 -0.39 -15.54 14.08
CA LEU A 405 -0.39 -15.14 12.68
C LEU A 405 1.04 -15.08 12.16
N ALA A 406 1.22 -15.00 10.84
CA ALA A 406 2.47 -14.64 10.21
C ALA A 406 2.37 -13.24 9.59
N LEU A 407 3.51 -12.55 9.52
CA LEU A 407 3.63 -11.29 8.76
C LEU A 407 4.42 -11.54 7.48
N ILE A 408 3.97 -10.92 6.38
CA ILE A 408 4.64 -10.97 5.08
C ILE A 408 5.47 -9.70 4.96
N THR A 409 6.79 -9.82 4.89
CA THR A 409 7.72 -8.67 4.88
C THR A 409 8.30 -8.39 3.50
N ASN A 410 7.73 -8.97 2.45
CA ASN A 410 8.19 -8.79 1.07
C ASN A 410 8.16 -7.32 0.63
N GLU A 411 7.20 -6.54 1.11
CA GLU A 411 7.09 -5.10 0.91
C GLU A 411 7.01 -4.36 2.25
N PRO A 412 8.16 -3.91 2.78
CA PRO A 412 8.25 -3.16 4.02
C PRO A 412 7.38 -1.92 4.11
N ARG A 413 7.18 -1.21 2.99
CA ARG A 413 6.46 0.06 2.95
C ARG A 413 4.94 -0.11 3.09
N ALA A 414 4.44 -1.34 3.02
CA ALA A 414 3.04 -1.67 3.33
C ALA A 414 2.73 -1.60 4.84
N PHE A 415 3.75 -1.60 5.70
CA PHE A 415 3.61 -1.53 7.15
C PHE A 415 3.67 -0.08 7.66
N SER A 416 2.64 0.31 8.41
CA SER A 416 2.71 1.49 9.27
C SER A 416 3.54 1.20 10.51
N LEU A 417 4.20 2.23 11.07
CA LEU A 417 5.02 2.12 12.29
C LEU A 417 4.29 1.49 13.48
N GLU A 418 3.02 1.83 13.64
CA GLU A 418 2.12 1.23 14.63
C GLU A 418 0.73 1.15 14.02
N ASP A 419 0.10 -0.02 14.09
CA ASP A 419 -1.27 -0.21 13.67
C ASP A 419 -1.99 -1.19 14.60
N GLU A 420 -3.09 -0.75 15.19
CA GLU A 420 -3.98 -1.61 15.96
C GLU A 420 -4.92 -2.34 15.00
N MET A 421 -4.80 -3.66 14.96
CA MET A 421 -5.55 -4.53 14.07
C MET A 421 -6.67 -5.20 14.85
N THR A 422 -7.85 -5.21 14.25
CA THR A 422 -9.02 -5.94 14.76
C THR A 422 -9.56 -6.82 13.64
N LEU A 423 -9.80 -8.09 13.96
CA LEU A 423 -10.48 -9.05 13.10
C LEU A 423 -11.82 -9.40 13.74
N THR A 424 -12.94 -8.94 13.19
CA THR A 424 -14.27 -9.05 13.81
C THR A 424 -15.22 -9.94 13.01
N TYR A 425 -15.85 -10.92 13.66
CA TYR A 425 -16.87 -11.77 13.05
C TYR A 425 -18.17 -11.00 12.81
N GLU A 426 -18.68 -11.06 11.58
CA GLU A 426 -19.76 -10.21 11.06
C GLU A 426 -19.53 -8.72 11.38
N GLY A 427 -18.28 -8.29 11.18
CA GLY A 427 -17.82 -6.92 11.39
C GLY A 427 -18.53 -5.91 10.49
N ILE A 428 -18.58 -4.67 10.97
CA ILE A 428 -19.17 -3.54 10.25
C ILE A 428 -18.15 -3.01 9.23
N ILE A 429 -18.57 -2.80 7.99
CA ILE A 429 -17.76 -2.15 6.94
C ILE A 429 -18.20 -0.70 6.68
N LEU A 430 -19.45 -0.36 6.99
CA LEU A 430 -20.01 0.96 6.77
C LEU A 430 -21.09 1.26 7.81
N GLN A 431 -21.05 2.45 8.41
CA GLN A 431 -22.12 2.94 9.30
C GLN A 431 -22.79 4.14 8.67
N ARG A 432 -24.12 4.16 8.67
CA ARG A 432 -24.91 5.19 7.99
C ARG A 432 -25.99 5.76 8.90
N PRO A 433 -26.09 7.10 8.98
CA PRO A 433 -27.08 7.75 9.84
C PRO A 433 -28.49 7.76 9.23
N ALA A 434 -28.61 7.55 7.91
CA ALA A 434 -29.88 7.66 7.20
C ALA A 434 -29.85 6.87 5.88
N GLY A 435 -30.86 6.02 5.69
CA GLY A 435 -31.25 5.48 4.40
C GLY A 435 -32.77 5.28 4.35
N TYR A 436 -33.31 5.11 3.15
CA TYR A 436 -34.75 5.09 2.90
C TYR A 436 -35.19 3.83 2.17
N LEU A 437 -36.21 3.18 2.69
CA LEU A 437 -36.86 2.07 1.99
C LEU A 437 -37.75 2.58 0.85
N SER A 438 -37.70 1.87 -0.25
CA SER A 438 -38.59 2.03 -1.40
C SER A 438 -40.04 1.68 -1.05
N ALA A 439 -40.93 1.86 -2.03
CA ALA A 439 -42.35 1.59 -1.86
C ALA A 439 -42.65 0.11 -1.55
N ASP A 440 -41.90 -0.80 -2.18
CA ASP A 440 -41.99 -2.26 -2.09
C ASP A 440 -41.12 -2.87 -0.98
N ALA A 441 -40.40 -2.04 -0.19
CA ALA A 441 -39.53 -2.45 0.92
C ALA A 441 -38.38 -3.40 0.54
N LEU A 442 -38.04 -3.49 -0.74
CA LEU A 442 -36.88 -4.24 -1.25
C LEU A 442 -35.75 -3.32 -1.71
N GLY A 443 -36.06 -2.11 -2.17
CA GLY A 443 -35.05 -1.09 -2.47
C GLY A 443 -34.69 -0.30 -1.23
N PHE A 444 -33.40 0.03 -1.10
CA PHE A 444 -32.86 0.81 0.00
C PHE A 444 -31.94 1.90 -0.56
N SER A 445 -32.42 3.15 -0.60
CA SER A 445 -31.67 4.26 -1.20
C SER A 445 -30.91 5.09 -0.16
N ASP A 446 -29.64 5.39 -0.46
CA ASP A 446 -28.80 6.35 0.26
C ASP A 446 -27.77 6.95 -0.72
N SER A 447 -28.09 8.10 -1.31
CA SER A 447 -27.24 8.75 -2.31
C SER A 447 -25.87 9.20 -1.81
N GLY A 448 -25.67 9.23 -0.48
CA GLY A 448 -24.37 9.52 0.12
C GLY A 448 -23.66 8.27 0.63
N GLY A 449 -24.18 7.08 0.36
CA GLY A 449 -23.67 5.79 0.85
C GLY A 449 -22.30 5.47 0.27
N GLY A 450 -22.14 5.62 -1.04
CA GLY A 450 -20.90 5.28 -1.76
C GLY A 450 -20.56 3.80 -1.61
N PHE A 451 -21.54 2.92 -1.81
CA PHE A 451 -21.43 1.52 -1.37
C PHE A 451 -20.29 0.76 -2.06
N CYS A 452 -20.05 1.01 -3.35
CA CYS A 452 -19.01 0.30 -4.09
C CYS A 452 -17.62 0.74 -3.65
N SER A 453 -17.42 2.06 -3.50
CA SER A 453 -16.18 2.65 -2.97
C SER A 453 -15.90 2.31 -1.49
N ARG A 454 -16.85 1.67 -0.78
CA ARG A 454 -16.72 1.17 0.59
C ARG A 454 -16.59 -0.34 0.70
N GLY A 455 -16.65 -1.07 -0.42
CA GLY A 455 -16.39 -2.52 -0.44
C GLY A 455 -17.59 -3.40 -0.12
N VAL A 456 -18.80 -2.90 -0.35
CA VAL A 456 -20.02 -3.70 -0.23
C VAL A 456 -20.02 -4.80 -1.29
N GLN A 457 -20.30 -6.02 -0.87
CA GLN A 457 -20.44 -7.20 -1.72
C GLN A 457 -21.88 -7.70 -1.67
N ASP A 458 -22.51 -7.70 -2.84
CA ASP A 458 -23.82 -8.29 -3.04
C ASP A 458 -23.73 -9.80 -3.38
N SER A 459 -24.88 -10.41 -3.66
CA SER A 459 -24.95 -11.84 -3.96
C SER A 459 -24.12 -12.25 -5.18
N ASP A 460 -24.03 -11.40 -6.21
CA ASP A 460 -23.32 -11.73 -7.44
C ASP A 460 -21.80 -11.70 -7.22
N LEU A 461 -21.32 -10.67 -6.51
CA LEU A 461 -19.90 -10.58 -6.13
C LEU A 461 -19.48 -11.70 -5.18
N THR A 462 -20.32 -12.04 -4.20
CA THR A 462 -20.03 -13.17 -3.30
C THR A 462 -19.95 -14.49 -4.07
N ARG A 463 -20.82 -14.68 -5.07
CA ARG A 463 -20.75 -15.85 -5.97
C ARG A 463 -19.42 -15.91 -6.71
N GLN A 464 -19.00 -14.78 -7.29
CA GLN A 464 -17.73 -14.68 -8.00
C GLN A 464 -16.54 -15.00 -7.10
N VAL A 465 -16.53 -14.49 -5.86
CA VAL A 465 -15.48 -14.82 -4.88
C VAL A 465 -15.49 -16.31 -4.52
N GLY A 466 -16.68 -16.89 -4.33
CA GLY A 466 -16.85 -18.31 -4.09
C GLY A 466 -16.25 -19.17 -5.21
N GLU A 467 -16.58 -18.85 -6.46
CA GLU A 467 -16.10 -19.59 -7.64
C GLU A 467 -14.60 -19.39 -7.88
N GLU A 468 -14.15 -18.14 -7.97
CA GLU A 468 -12.81 -17.80 -8.47
C GLU A 468 -11.71 -17.86 -7.40
N GLU A 469 -12.03 -17.56 -6.13
CA GLU A 469 -11.03 -17.52 -5.05
C GLU A 469 -11.06 -18.75 -4.15
N LEU A 470 -12.27 -19.28 -3.89
CA LEU A 470 -12.47 -20.37 -2.94
C LEU A 470 -12.68 -21.73 -3.62
N GLY A 471 -13.02 -21.75 -4.92
CA GLY A 471 -13.32 -22.98 -5.64
C GLY A 471 -14.60 -23.67 -5.16
N VAL A 472 -15.61 -22.89 -4.76
CA VAL A 472 -16.96 -23.38 -4.42
C VAL A 472 -17.59 -24.02 -5.67
N ASP A 473 -18.16 -25.20 -5.51
CA ASP A 473 -18.80 -25.91 -6.62
C ASP A 473 -20.01 -25.13 -7.15
N ALA A 474 -20.19 -25.14 -8.47
CA ALA A 474 -21.24 -24.36 -9.14
C ALA A 474 -22.66 -24.66 -8.62
N ALA A 475 -22.90 -25.86 -8.07
CA ALA A 475 -24.18 -26.26 -7.49
C ALA A 475 -24.45 -25.65 -6.10
N GLU A 476 -23.41 -25.17 -5.41
CA GLU A 476 -23.45 -24.63 -4.04
C GLU A 476 -23.32 -23.11 -4.00
N LEU A 477 -22.97 -22.50 -5.13
CA LEU A 477 -22.70 -21.07 -5.26
C LEU A 477 -23.84 -20.16 -4.79
N ASP A 478 -25.10 -20.54 -5.02
CA ASP A 478 -26.26 -19.76 -4.56
C ASP A 478 -26.41 -19.84 -3.03
N THR A 479 -26.28 -21.03 -2.45
CA THR A 479 -26.29 -21.23 -0.99
C THR A 479 -25.11 -20.51 -0.32
N PHE A 480 -23.95 -20.53 -0.97
CA PHE A 480 -22.78 -19.79 -0.51
C PHE A 480 -23.06 -18.29 -0.52
N ALA A 481 -23.56 -17.74 -1.62
CA ALA A 481 -23.88 -16.32 -1.74
C ALA A 481 -24.94 -15.87 -0.71
N ASP A 482 -25.96 -16.67 -0.47
CA ASP A 482 -27.01 -16.38 0.52
C ASP A 482 -26.49 -16.33 1.96
N ASN A 483 -25.45 -17.11 2.27
CA ASN A 483 -24.84 -17.16 3.60
C ASN A 483 -23.80 -16.06 3.85
N TYR A 484 -23.08 -15.68 2.80
CA TYR A 484 -21.84 -14.89 2.88
C TYR A 484 -21.92 -13.48 2.27
N ASN A 485 -23.03 -13.12 1.61
CA ASN A 485 -23.22 -11.75 1.15
C ASN A 485 -23.32 -10.75 2.31
N ASP A 486 -23.09 -9.48 2.00
CA ASP A 486 -23.28 -8.43 2.99
C ASP A 486 -24.75 -8.25 3.31
N TYR A 487 -25.02 -7.68 4.48
CA TYR A 487 -26.36 -7.36 4.92
C TYR A 487 -26.39 -6.01 5.63
N ILE A 488 -27.54 -5.35 5.57
CA ILE A 488 -27.81 -4.19 6.42
C ILE A 488 -28.37 -4.67 7.75
N SER A 489 -27.91 -4.09 8.85
CA SER A 489 -28.47 -4.26 10.19
C SER A 489 -29.04 -2.94 10.65
N ILE A 490 -30.35 -2.88 10.87
CA ILE A 490 -31.03 -1.62 11.20
C ILE A 490 -30.74 -1.27 12.66
N THR A 491 -30.02 -0.17 12.86
CA THR A 491 -29.65 0.34 14.20
C THR A 491 -30.66 1.35 14.72
N GLN A 492 -31.53 1.87 13.86
CA GLN A 492 -32.55 2.85 14.21
C GLN A 492 -33.47 2.36 15.33
N ASP A 493 -33.73 3.25 16.29
CA ASP A 493 -34.74 3.04 17.32
C ASP A 493 -36.15 3.09 16.74
N LEU A 494 -37.05 2.26 17.28
CA LEU A 494 -38.48 2.41 17.05
C LEU A 494 -38.95 3.74 17.62
N LEU A 495 -39.90 4.39 16.95
CA LEU A 495 -40.59 5.54 17.53
C LEU A 495 -41.18 5.17 18.89
N GLY A 496 -41.07 6.07 19.88
CA GLY A 496 -41.57 5.82 21.23
C GLY A 496 -43.06 5.45 21.24
N GLU A 497 -43.50 4.64 22.22
CA GLU A 497 -44.88 4.13 22.28
C GLU A 497 -45.94 5.26 22.25
N ASP A 498 -45.60 6.43 22.80
CA ASP A 498 -46.49 7.60 22.85
C ASP A 498 -46.46 8.47 21.58
N ASP A 499 -45.65 8.13 20.58
CA ASP A 499 -45.52 8.90 19.35
C ASP A 499 -46.86 9.02 18.61
N SER A 500 -47.13 10.22 18.07
CA SER A 500 -48.34 10.50 17.30
C SER A 500 -48.51 9.60 16.06
N TYR A 501 -47.41 9.08 15.51
CA TYR A 501 -47.40 8.15 14.40
C TYR A 501 -48.25 6.89 14.69
N TRP A 502 -48.14 6.34 15.89
CA TRP A 502 -48.90 5.13 16.28
C TRP A 502 -50.41 5.37 16.37
N LYS A 503 -50.87 6.63 16.30
CA LYS A 503 -52.29 7.00 16.25
C LYS A 503 -52.80 7.18 14.82
N THR A 504 -51.92 7.17 13.81
CA THR A 504 -52.30 7.22 12.39
C THR A 504 -52.82 5.86 11.92
N ASP A 505 -53.58 5.84 10.82
CA ASP A 505 -54.07 4.57 10.24
C ASP A 505 -52.93 3.61 9.91
N LEU A 506 -51.79 4.12 9.41
CA LEU A 506 -50.62 3.29 9.06
C LEU A 506 -49.94 2.70 10.31
N GLY A 507 -49.76 3.52 11.35
CA GLY A 507 -49.16 3.06 12.61
C GLY A 507 -50.07 2.08 13.37
N GLN A 508 -51.39 2.32 13.38
CA GLN A 508 -52.36 1.43 14.03
C GLN A 508 -52.53 0.11 13.28
N SER A 509 -52.55 0.13 11.95
CA SER A 509 -52.74 -1.07 11.12
C SER A 509 -51.46 -1.92 10.98
N CYS A 510 -50.31 -1.42 11.43
CA CYS A 510 -49.03 -2.12 11.35
C CYS A 510 -49.12 -3.51 12.01
N ASP A 511 -48.66 -4.53 11.27
CA ASP A 511 -48.80 -5.97 11.57
C ASP A 511 -50.24 -6.39 11.94
N GLY A 512 -51.24 -5.94 11.15
CA GLY A 512 -52.63 -6.35 11.33
C GLY A 512 -53.31 -5.78 12.58
N GLY A 513 -52.85 -4.63 13.08
CA GLY A 513 -53.42 -3.99 14.27
C GLY A 513 -52.51 -4.02 15.51
N GLY A 514 -51.31 -4.60 15.41
CA GLY A 514 -50.39 -4.78 16.54
C GLY A 514 -49.60 -3.52 16.91
N GLY A 515 -49.43 -2.58 15.98
CA GLY A 515 -48.79 -1.28 16.19
C GLY A 515 -47.39 -1.39 16.81
N PHE A 516 -47.06 -0.47 17.73
CA PHE A 516 -45.76 -0.41 18.39
C PHE A 516 -45.33 -1.74 19.02
N ARG A 517 -46.25 -2.47 19.68
CA ARG A 517 -45.91 -3.71 20.38
C ARG A 517 -45.49 -4.82 19.44
N ALA A 518 -46.16 -4.94 18.29
CA ALA A 518 -45.77 -5.90 17.26
C ALA A 518 -44.38 -5.57 16.71
N CYS A 519 -44.13 -4.30 16.36
CA CYS A 519 -42.81 -3.85 15.91
C CYS A 519 -41.71 -4.14 16.94
N LYS A 520 -41.96 -3.88 18.22
CA LYS A 520 -41.01 -4.17 19.30
C LYS A 520 -40.76 -5.67 19.48
N THR A 521 -41.78 -6.51 19.31
CA THR A 521 -41.61 -7.97 19.36
C THR A 521 -40.83 -8.50 18.17
N ILE A 522 -41.08 -7.96 16.97
CA ILE A 522 -40.43 -8.42 15.74
C ILE A 522 -38.99 -7.96 15.65
N PHE A 523 -38.71 -6.67 15.91
CA PHE A 523 -37.39 -6.07 15.71
C PHE A 523 -36.57 -5.90 16.99
N GLY A 524 -37.18 -5.95 18.18
CA GLY A 524 -36.49 -5.63 19.43
C GLY A 524 -36.05 -4.17 19.51
N THR A 525 -35.12 -3.90 20.42
CA THR A 525 -34.50 -2.58 20.66
C THR A 525 -33.05 -2.58 20.19
N PRO A 526 -32.39 -1.45 19.96
CA PRO A 526 -30.96 -1.43 19.59
C PRO A 526 -30.05 -2.13 20.61
N ASP A 527 -30.37 -2.07 21.92
CA ASP A 527 -29.62 -2.81 22.96
C ASP A 527 -29.85 -4.32 22.94
N LYS A 528 -30.95 -4.77 22.31
CA LYS A 528 -31.37 -6.18 22.23
C LYS A 528 -32.04 -6.43 20.87
N PRO A 529 -31.28 -6.29 19.77
CA PRO A 529 -31.84 -6.41 18.44
C PRO A 529 -32.17 -7.88 18.17
N THR A 530 -33.23 -8.12 17.44
CA THR A 530 -33.53 -9.44 16.87
C THR A 530 -32.92 -9.56 15.49
N THR A 531 -32.69 -10.78 14.99
CA THR A 531 -32.19 -10.99 13.62
C THR A 531 -33.15 -10.51 12.53
N SER A 532 -34.42 -10.26 12.84
CA SER A 532 -35.35 -9.62 11.92
C SER A 532 -34.94 -8.19 11.50
N ARG A 533 -33.96 -7.57 12.16
CA ARG A 533 -33.35 -6.29 11.73
C ARG A 533 -32.32 -6.44 10.60
N ASP A 534 -31.96 -7.67 10.25
CA ASP A 534 -30.92 -7.96 9.28
C ASP A 534 -31.52 -8.29 7.91
N MET A 535 -31.07 -7.57 6.89
CA MET A 535 -31.51 -7.75 5.51
C MET A 535 -30.31 -7.97 4.58
N SER A 536 -30.23 -9.15 3.98
CA SER A 536 -29.19 -9.51 3.00
C SER A 536 -29.25 -8.61 1.76
N ILE A 537 -28.09 -8.19 1.27
CA ILE A 537 -27.93 -7.37 0.07
C ILE A 537 -27.89 -8.30 -1.14
N VAL A 538 -28.94 -8.25 -1.95
CA VAL A 538 -29.07 -9.03 -3.18
C VAL A 538 -28.32 -8.35 -4.32
N GLU A 539 -28.46 -7.03 -4.42
CA GLU A 539 -27.77 -6.20 -5.43
C GLU A 539 -27.25 -4.93 -4.77
N ALA A 540 -26.04 -4.50 -5.16
CA ALA A 540 -25.43 -3.27 -4.66
C ALA A 540 -25.08 -2.31 -5.82
N TYR A 541 -25.42 -1.04 -5.63
CA TYR A 541 -25.10 0.08 -6.50
C TYR A 541 -24.42 1.17 -5.68
N GLU A 542 -23.78 2.15 -6.33
CA GLU A 542 -23.07 3.21 -5.61
C GLU A 542 -23.97 4.01 -4.64
N ASP A 543 -25.25 4.18 -4.99
CA ASP A 543 -26.21 5.05 -4.30
C ASP A 543 -27.42 4.32 -3.68
N HIS A 544 -27.59 3.01 -3.93
CA HIS A 544 -28.69 2.23 -3.38
C HIS A 544 -28.37 0.72 -3.32
N LEU A 545 -29.20 0.00 -2.57
CA LEU A 545 -29.12 -1.45 -2.39
C LEU A 545 -30.48 -2.08 -2.71
N VAL A 546 -30.47 -3.32 -3.16
CA VAL A 546 -31.65 -4.20 -3.18
C VAL A 546 -31.45 -5.23 -2.08
N VAL A 547 -32.41 -5.34 -1.17
CA VAL A 547 -32.30 -6.15 0.04
C VAL A 547 -33.45 -7.16 0.17
N LYS A 548 -33.17 -8.26 0.86
CA LYS A 548 -34.15 -9.28 1.24
C LYS A 548 -34.01 -9.62 2.73
N PRO A 549 -35.06 -10.12 3.40
CA PRO A 549 -34.91 -10.57 4.78
C PRO A 549 -33.95 -11.75 4.87
N ARG A 550 -33.04 -11.70 5.84
CA ARG A 550 -32.02 -12.75 6.03
C ARG A 550 -32.62 -14.03 6.62
N ASP A 551 -33.27 -13.90 7.78
CA ASP A 551 -33.85 -15.06 8.49
C ASP A 551 -35.38 -15.05 8.53
N THR A 552 -36.00 -13.87 8.56
CA THR A 552 -37.42 -13.71 8.88
C THR A 552 -38.18 -13.10 7.71
N PRO A 553 -38.81 -13.88 6.81
CA PRO A 553 -39.53 -13.36 5.64
C PRO A 553 -40.57 -12.28 5.98
N ARG A 554 -41.25 -12.43 7.12
CA ARG A 554 -42.26 -11.50 7.63
C ARG A 554 -41.70 -10.11 7.96
N ALA A 555 -40.39 -9.97 8.20
CA ALA A 555 -39.79 -8.72 8.62
C ALA A 555 -39.96 -7.61 7.57
N VAL A 556 -39.80 -7.92 6.28
CA VAL A 556 -39.92 -6.94 5.18
C VAL A 556 -41.35 -6.38 5.08
N GLU A 557 -42.38 -7.21 5.29
CA GLU A 557 -43.78 -6.80 5.17
C GLU A 557 -44.18 -5.69 6.16
N VAL A 558 -43.58 -5.71 7.35
CA VAL A 558 -43.89 -4.76 8.44
C VAL A 558 -42.83 -3.68 8.59
N LEU A 559 -41.70 -3.78 7.89
CA LEU A 559 -40.54 -2.92 8.08
C LEU A 559 -40.88 -1.44 7.92
N LYS A 560 -41.55 -1.11 6.82
CA LYS A 560 -41.90 0.26 6.47
C LYS A 560 -42.87 0.91 7.46
N CYS A 561 -43.77 0.12 8.06
CA CYS A 561 -44.67 0.64 9.07
C CYS A 561 -44.01 0.71 10.46
N CYS A 562 -43.01 -0.11 10.76
CA CYS A 562 -42.24 -0.03 12.00
C CYS A 562 -41.19 1.09 11.98
N PHE A 563 -40.68 1.42 10.79
CA PHE A 563 -39.70 2.47 10.57
C PHE A 563 -40.17 3.43 9.45
N PRO A 564 -41.06 4.39 9.76
CA PRO A 564 -41.73 5.21 8.75
C PRO A 564 -40.87 6.34 8.15
N GLY A 565 -39.64 6.53 8.63
CA GLY A 565 -38.74 7.60 8.22
C GLY A 565 -37.39 7.09 7.73
N ALA A 566 -36.40 7.98 7.69
CA ALA A 566 -35.01 7.59 7.47
C ALA A 566 -34.55 6.67 8.61
N MET A 567 -33.78 5.64 8.28
CA MET A 567 -33.22 4.72 9.26
C MET A 567 -31.71 4.83 9.32
N SER A 568 -31.14 4.87 10.52
CA SER A 568 -29.74 4.50 10.71
C SER A 568 -29.56 3.00 10.58
N TYR A 569 -28.43 2.59 10.01
CA TYR A 569 -28.08 1.20 9.77
C TYR A 569 -26.57 1.01 9.66
N ASP A 570 -26.13 -0.21 9.89
CA ASP A 570 -24.77 -0.67 9.61
C ASP A 570 -24.82 -1.63 8.42
N VAL A 571 -23.82 -1.59 7.54
CA VAL A 571 -23.54 -2.67 6.59
C VAL A 571 -22.51 -3.58 7.22
N ARG A 572 -22.83 -4.87 7.28
CA ARG A 572 -22.02 -5.93 7.89
C ARG A 572 -21.79 -7.05 6.90
N VAL A 573 -20.68 -7.76 7.10
CA VAL A 573 -20.37 -8.96 6.30
C VAL A 573 -21.14 -10.17 6.84
N GLY A 574 -21.65 -11.02 5.95
CA GLY A 574 -22.33 -12.26 6.33
C GLY A 574 -21.33 -13.38 6.66
N ARG A 575 -21.39 -13.94 7.88
CA ARG A 575 -20.62 -15.13 8.32
C ARG A 575 -19.10 -15.10 8.04
N GLN A 576 -18.52 -13.92 7.86
CA GLN A 576 -17.09 -13.70 7.61
C GLN A 576 -16.46 -12.92 8.76
N TRP A 577 -15.14 -12.98 8.86
CA TRP A 577 -14.39 -12.04 9.67
C TRP A 577 -13.87 -10.87 8.83
N VAL A 578 -13.88 -9.67 9.41
CA VAL A 578 -13.36 -8.45 8.78
C VAL A 578 -12.11 -7.98 9.50
N LEU A 579 -10.99 -7.95 8.78
CA LEU A 579 -9.74 -7.36 9.23
C LEU A 579 -9.72 -5.86 8.92
N THR A 580 -9.60 -5.05 9.98
CA THR A 580 -9.43 -3.60 9.88
C THR A 580 -8.26 -3.15 10.74
N GLY A 581 -7.44 -2.23 10.23
CA GLY A 581 -6.45 -1.53 11.04
C GLY A 581 -6.86 -0.11 11.37
N SER A 582 -6.43 0.39 12.53
CA SER A 582 -6.59 1.79 12.96
C SER A 582 -5.99 2.81 11.98
N ARG A 583 -4.94 2.44 11.25
CA ARG A 583 -4.28 3.25 10.22
C ARG A 583 -4.48 2.69 8.82
N SER A 584 -4.34 1.36 8.66
CA SER A 584 -4.48 0.71 7.36
C SER A 584 -5.93 0.62 6.85
N GLY A 585 -6.91 0.79 7.74
CA GLY A 585 -8.34 0.79 7.42
C GLY A 585 -8.87 -0.58 6.98
N TYR A 586 -10.08 -0.58 6.42
CA TYR A 586 -10.66 -1.70 5.69
C TYR A 586 -10.19 -1.65 4.23
N ARG A 587 -9.70 -2.77 3.70
CA ARG A 587 -9.18 -2.87 2.33
C ARG A 587 -10.04 -3.83 1.51
N HIS A 588 -10.46 -3.42 0.32
CA HIS A 588 -11.33 -4.21 -0.54
C HIS A 588 -10.99 -4.03 -2.02
N ARG A 589 -11.52 -4.93 -2.84
CA ARG A 589 -11.38 -4.96 -4.29
C ARG A 589 -12.76 -4.85 -4.95
N VAL A 590 -13.43 -3.73 -4.68
CA VAL A 590 -14.76 -3.41 -5.23
C VAL A 590 -14.69 -2.00 -5.79
N GLU A 591 -15.20 -1.82 -7.00
CA GLU A 591 -15.32 -0.54 -7.67
C GLU A 591 -16.73 -0.33 -8.21
N ARG A 592 -17.03 0.91 -8.61
CA ARG A 592 -18.27 1.25 -9.29
C ARG A 592 -18.06 1.01 -10.79
N ASP A 593 -18.93 0.21 -11.38
CA ASP A 593 -19.06 0.13 -12.83
C ASP A 593 -19.57 1.49 -13.37
N PRO A 594 -18.82 2.19 -14.24
CA PRO A 594 -19.19 3.51 -14.73
C PRO A 594 -20.46 3.53 -15.61
N ASP A 595 -20.84 2.39 -16.20
CA ASP A 595 -22.00 2.28 -17.09
C ASP A 595 -23.28 1.90 -16.35
N THR A 596 -23.16 1.04 -15.32
CA THR A 596 -24.32 0.48 -14.60
C THR A 596 -24.50 0.97 -13.17
N ASP A 597 -23.49 1.67 -12.63
CA ASP A 597 -23.38 2.05 -11.22
C ASP A 597 -23.37 0.89 -10.22
N ARG A 598 -23.34 -0.36 -10.71
CA ARG A 598 -23.24 -1.55 -9.85
C ARG A 598 -21.88 -1.65 -9.21
N CYS A 599 -21.87 -2.26 -8.03
CA CYS A 599 -20.65 -2.65 -7.38
C CYS A 599 -20.12 -3.90 -8.08
N VAL A 600 -18.92 -3.79 -8.64
CA VAL A 600 -18.25 -4.87 -9.37
C VAL A 600 -16.86 -5.12 -8.77
N ARG A 601 -16.27 -6.28 -9.07
CA ARG A 601 -14.92 -6.61 -8.60
C ARG A 601 -13.93 -5.68 -9.30
N ASP A 602 -13.12 -4.99 -8.51
CA ASP A 602 -12.11 -4.08 -9.05
C ASP A 602 -11.06 -4.89 -9.81
N THR A 603 -10.85 -4.58 -11.08
CA THR A 603 -9.94 -5.35 -11.95
C THR A 603 -8.50 -4.84 -11.95
N ASP A 604 -8.18 -3.82 -11.14
CA ASP A 604 -6.81 -3.32 -10.95
C ASP A 604 -5.95 -4.38 -10.26
N ASP A 605 -4.83 -4.75 -10.88
CA ASP A 605 -3.87 -5.70 -10.35
C ASP A 605 -3.17 -5.18 -9.10
N ALA A 606 -2.98 -3.86 -8.99
CA ALA A 606 -2.38 -3.25 -7.82
C ALA A 606 -3.18 -3.56 -6.55
N LYS A 607 -4.51 -3.66 -6.67
CA LYS A 607 -5.41 -3.95 -5.56
C LYS A 607 -5.68 -5.44 -5.37
N ALA A 608 -4.97 -6.33 -6.07
CA ALA A 608 -5.16 -7.79 -5.92
C ALA A 608 -4.97 -8.29 -4.48
N LEU A 609 -4.15 -7.60 -3.68
CA LEU A 609 -3.87 -7.91 -2.28
C LEU A 609 -4.68 -7.06 -1.27
N PHE A 610 -5.64 -6.25 -1.74
CA PHE A 610 -6.61 -5.55 -0.89
C PHE A 610 -7.71 -6.48 -0.42
N LYS A 611 -7.31 -7.38 0.49
CA LYS A 611 -8.19 -8.33 1.15
C LYS A 611 -8.30 -8.01 2.64
N SER A 612 -9.54 -7.91 3.10
CA SER A 612 -9.90 -7.78 4.53
C SER A 612 -10.94 -8.80 4.98
N ARG A 613 -11.47 -9.64 4.09
CA ARG A 613 -12.48 -10.67 4.42
C ARG A 613 -11.80 -12.01 4.64
N VAL A 614 -12.14 -12.67 5.74
CA VAL A 614 -11.62 -14.00 6.10
C VAL A 614 -12.78 -14.96 6.30
N TYR A 615 -12.67 -16.14 5.70
CA TYR A 615 -13.63 -17.22 5.87
C TYR A 615 -13.15 -18.17 6.95
N GLU A 616 -14.10 -18.69 7.75
CA GLU A 616 -13.78 -19.75 8.70
C GLU A 616 -13.63 -21.08 8.00
N VAL A 617 -12.70 -21.89 8.48
CA VAL A 617 -12.56 -23.28 8.08
C VAL A 617 -12.94 -24.20 9.24
N SER A 618 -13.74 -25.21 8.94
CA SER A 618 -14.09 -26.31 9.84
C SER A 618 -13.12 -27.49 9.64
N CYS A 619 -12.91 -28.34 10.64
CA CYS A 619 -12.08 -29.56 10.54
C CYS A 619 -12.98 -30.79 10.80
N ALA A 620 -12.87 -31.86 9.99
CA ALA A 620 -13.63 -33.09 10.23
C ALA A 620 -12.96 -33.97 11.31
N GLY A 621 -13.72 -34.39 12.33
CA GLY A 621 -13.34 -35.41 13.32
C GLY A 621 -13.23 -34.95 14.80
N THR A 622 -13.19 -35.90 15.75
CA THR A 622 -13.16 -35.65 17.22
C THR A 622 -11.82 -35.15 17.77
N GLY A 623 -10.97 -34.62 16.91
CA GLY A 623 -9.69 -34.04 17.23
C GLY A 623 -9.03 -33.68 15.91
N CYS A 624 -8.73 -32.40 15.69
CA CYS A 624 -7.94 -31.97 14.53
C CYS A 624 -6.49 -32.52 14.56
N SER A 625 -6.23 -33.63 15.28
CA SER A 625 -4.95 -34.31 15.45
C SER A 625 -4.57 -35.21 14.26
N GLY A 626 -5.45 -35.35 13.28
CA GLY A 626 -5.14 -35.90 11.96
C GLY A 626 -5.66 -34.93 10.92
N PHE A 627 -4.82 -34.52 9.96
CA PHE A 627 -5.23 -33.64 8.88
C PHE A 627 -6.31 -34.32 8.02
N GLY A 628 -7.58 -34.10 8.36
CA GLY A 628 -8.70 -34.20 7.42
C GLY A 628 -8.71 -32.98 6.49
N GLN A 629 -9.55 -33.01 5.45
CA GLN A 629 -9.78 -31.83 4.62
C GLN A 629 -10.47 -30.79 5.51
N ALA A 630 -9.84 -29.64 5.79
CA ALA A 630 -10.59 -28.53 6.35
C ALA A 630 -11.61 -28.10 5.31
N THR A 631 -12.76 -27.60 5.71
CA THR A 631 -13.75 -27.15 4.74
C THR A 631 -14.43 -25.86 5.15
N ILE A 632 -14.81 -25.03 4.17
CA ILE A 632 -15.69 -23.89 4.45
C ILE A 632 -17.09 -24.45 4.65
N PRO A 633 -17.72 -24.24 5.83
CA PRO A 633 -19.04 -24.80 6.09
C PRO A 633 -20.09 -24.11 5.19
N VAL A 634 -20.68 -24.88 4.29
CA VAL A 634 -21.89 -24.47 3.55
C VAL A 634 -23.06 -25.12 4.26
N GLU A 635 -24.00 -24.33 4.77
CA GLU A 635 -25.14 -24.90 5.51
C GLU A 635 -26.17 -25.49 4.54
N GLN A 636 -26.33 -26.81 4.54
CA GLN A 636 -27.50 -27.47 3.96
C GLN A 636 -28.49 -27.80 5.08
N ASP A 637 -29.68 -27.19 5.04
CA ASP A 637 -30.86 -27.57 5.83
C ASP A 637 -30.73 -27.55 7.38
N GLY A 638 -30.08 -26.52 7.96
CA GLY A 638 -30.31 -26.15 9.37
C GLY A 638 -29.74 -27.10 10.44
N GLU A 639 -28.90 -28.06 10.06
CA GLU A 639 -28.22 -28.97 10.98
C GLU A 639 -26.69 -28.76 10.91
N THR A 640 -26.13 -27.96 11.83
CA THR A 640 -24.69 -27.92 12.09
C THR A 640 -24.26 -29.23 12.74
N VAL A 641 -24.00 -30.25 11.94
CA VAL A 641 -23.34 -31.47 12.41
C VAL A 641 -21.86 -31.38 12.02
N ASN A 642 -20.97 -31.64 12.97
CA ASN A 642 -19.52 -31.89 12.76
C ASN A 642 -19.24 -33.15 11.93
N VAL A 643 -20.10 -33.49 10.99
CA VAL A 643 -19.88 -34.50 9.95
C VAL A 643 -19.25 -33.75 8.78
N PRO A 644 -18.16 -34.25 8.18
CA PRO A 644 -17.67 -33.70 6.91
C PRO A 644 -18.85 -33.64 5.95
N ASP A 645 -19.36 -32.44 5.70
CA ASP A 645 -20.35 -32.23 4.67
C ASP A 645 -19.66 -32.58 3.34
N PRO A 646 -20.14 -33.58 2.60
CA PRO A 646 -19.60 -33.91 1.28
C PRO A 646 -19.69 -32.74 0.29
N ASN A 647 -20.43 -31.69 0.64
CA ASN A 647 -20.65 -30.44 -0.12
C ASN A 647 -19.89 -29.24 0.47
N ALA A 648 -18.91 -29.47 1.34
CA ALA A 648 -18.07 -28.40 1.88
C ALA A 648 -16.75 -28.30 1.10
N VAL A 649 -16.36 -27.07 0.76
CA VAL A 649 -15.16 -26.78 -0.04
C VAL A 649 -13.93 -27.39 0.60
N ALA A 650 -13.29 -28.38 -0.04
CA ALA A 650 -12.10 -29.05 0.48
C ALA A 650 -10.88 -28.11 0.50
N CYS A 651 -10.68 -27.45 1.64
CA CYS A 651 -9.60 -26.51 1.95
C CYS A 651 -8.32 -27.15 2.45
N LEU A 652 -8.19 -28.47 2.59
CA LEU A 652 -6.89 -29.11 2.85
C LEU A 652 -6.74 -30.39 2.04
N THR A 653 -5.66 -30.48 1.25
CA THR A 653 -5.07 -31.78 0.90
C THR A 653 -3.84 -31.97 1.77
N SER A 654 -3.69 -33.16 2.35
CA SER A 654 -2.63 -33.54 3.28
C SER A 654 -1.25 -32.90 2.98
N GLY A 655 -0.70 -32.14 3.92
CA GLY A 655 0.72 -31.75 3.96
C GLY A 655 1.08 -30.31 3.61
N SER A 656 0.16 -29.54 3.03
CA SER A 656 0.29 -28.09 2.77
C SER A 656 -1.11 -27.52 2.54
N ALA A 657 -1.45 -26.37 3.10
CA ALA A 657 -2.74 -25.75 2.81
C ALA A 657 -2.87 -25.46 1.30
N PRO A 658 -3.97 -25.85 0.63
CA PRO A 658 -4.44 -25.18 -0.58
C PRO A 658 -4.53 -23.68 -0.30
N ASP A 659 -3.99 -22.87 -1.20
CA ASP A 659 -3.90 -21.41 -1.03
C ASP A 659 -5.26 -20.72 -0.89
N ALA A 660 -6.34 -21.36 -1.37
CA ALA A 660 -7.69 -20.80 -1.41
C ALA A 660 -8.27 -20.41 -0.03
N CYS A 661 -7.97 -21.17 1.03
CA CYS A 661 -8.56 -20.94 2.36
C CYS A 661 -7.57 -20.31 3.36
N VAL A 662 -6.37 -19.98 2.89
CA VAL A 662 -5.42 -19.16 3.65
C VAL A 662 -5.74 -17.71 3.39
N PHE A 663 -6.04 -16.96 4.44
CA PHE A 663 -6.09 -15.52 4.30
C PHE A 663 -4.68 -14.99 4.11
N GLN A 664 -4.49 -14.30 3.00
CA GLN A 664 -3.28 -13.55 2.68
C GLN A 664 -3.67 -12.19 2.13
N ASN A 665 -3.12 -11.13 2.74
CA ASN A 665 -3.13 -9.79 2.17
C ASN A 665 -1.68 -9.27 2.07
N LEU A 666 -1.51 -7.96 1.89
CA LEU A 666 -0.18 -7.34 1.80
C LEU A 666 0.74 -7.62 3.01
N THR A 667 0.19 -7.79 4.20
CA THR A 667 0.96 -7.75 5.45
C THR A 667 0.76 -8.97 6.35
N HIS A 668 -0.33 -9.72 6.20
CA HIS A 668 -0.74 -10.80 7.10
C HIS A 668 -0.99 -12.10 6.34
N ARG A 669 -0.64 -13.23 6.97
CA ARG A 669 -1.01 -14.58 6.54
C ARG A 669 -1.48 -15.42 7.73
N PHE A 670 -2.70 -15.95 7.68
CA PHE A 670 -3.27 -16.79 8.73
C PHE A 670 -4.52 -17.55 8.25
N VAL A 671 -5.04 -18.43 9.10
CA VAL A 671 -6.30 -19.16 8.94
C VAL A 671 -7.14 -18.97 10.20
N VAL A 672 -8.46 -18.84 10.04
CA VAL A 672 -9.40 -18.87 11.18
C VAL A 672 -10.13 -20.20 11.17
N TYR A 673 -9.89 -21.01 12.20
CA TYR A 673 -10.59 -22.26 12.43
C TYR A 673 -11.84 -22.02 13.26
N GLN A 674 -12.97 -22.57 12.83
CA GLN A 674 -14.21 -22.57 13.59
C GLN A 674 -14.02 -23.37 14.90
N GLY A 675 -14.65 -22.91 15.97
CA GLY A 675 -14.75 -23.65 17.22
C GLY A 675 -15.78 -24.79 17.15
N GLN A 676 -15.98 -25.50 18.26
CA GLN A 676 -17.07 -26.47 18.37
C GLN A 676 -18.46 -25.81 18.35
N GLN A 677 -18.53 -24.50 18.61
CA GLN A 677 -19.72 -23.69 18.46
C GLN A 677 -19.53 -22.68 17.32
N PRO A 678 -20.61 -22.29 16.62
CA PRO A 678 -20.56 -21.20 15.66
C PRO A 678 -20.06 -19.91 16.31
N SER A 679 -19.22 -19.18 15.58
CA SER A 679 -18.82 -17.83 15.97
C SER A 679 -20.04 -16.92 16.06
N VAL A 680 -20.02 -15.98 17.01
CA VAL A 680 -21.12 -15.05 17.26
C VAL A 680 -20.71 -13.65 16.82
N ARG A 681 -21.66 -12.90 16.26
CA ARG A 681 -21.47 -11.50 15.83
C ARG A 681 -20.74 -10.69 16.91
N GLY A 682 -19.74 -9.91 16.50
CA GLY A 682 -18.99 -9.02 17.39
C GLY A 682 -17.84 -9.69 18.14
N MET A 683 -17.71 -11.02 18.09
CA MET A 683 -16.45 -11.67 18.48
C MET A 683 -15.29 -11.11 17.67
N HIS A 684 -14.17 -10.83 18.33
CA HIS A 684 -13.04 -10.21 17.65
C HIS A 684 -11.68 -10.63 18.19
N PHE A 685 -10.70 -10.75 17.28
CA PHE A 685 -9.29 -10.84 17.62
C PHE A 685 -8.64 -9.46 17.56
N THR A 686 -7.83 -9.11 18.55
CA THR A 686 -7.04 -7.86 18.55
C THR A 686 -5.55 -8.13 18.69
N TRP A 687 -4.75 -7.36 17.96
CA TRP A 687 -3.30 -7.29 18.11
C TRP A 687 -2.76 -5.95 17.63
N GLN A 688 -1.57 -5.58 18.07
CA GLN A 688 -0.90 -4.36 17.62
C GLN A 688 0.34 -4.72 16.81
N VAL A 689 0.32 -4.35 15.53
CA VAL A 689 1.51 -4.37 14.66
C VAL A 689 2.38 -3.17 15.01
N VAL A 690 3.69 -3.39 15.08
CA VAL A 690 4.70 -2.41 15.46
C VAL A 690 5.97 -2.63 14.66
N GLY A 691 6.73 -1.56 14.47
CA GLY A 691 7.83 -1.56 13.51
C GLY A 691 7.30 -1.45 12.08
N GLY A 692 8.17 -1.08 11.15
CA GLY A 692 7.77 -0.79 9.78
C GLY A 692 8.72 0.18 9.11
N PHE A 693 8.40 0.50 7.85
CA PHE A 693 9.19 1.41 7.05
C PHE A 693 9.04 2.85 7.52
N VAL A 694 10.15 3.57 7.60
CA VAL A 694 10.17 5.02 7.90
C VAL A 694 10.93 5.69 6.77
N PRO A 695 10.31 6.58 5.98
CA PRO A 695 11.03 7.31 4.95
C PRO A 695 12.09 8.22 5.58
N LEU A 696 13.29 8.23 5.00
CA LEU A 696 14.35 9.15 5.37
C LEU A 696 13.95 10.56 4.94
N SER A 697 13.82 11.43 5.94
CA SER A 697 13.57 12.86 5.74
C SER A 697 14.53 13.70 6.58
N ILE A 698 14.87 14.88 6.06
CA ILE A 698 15.68 15.87 6.75
C ILE A 698 14.82 17.10 7.02
N SER A 699 14.61 17.41 8.29
CA SER A 699 13.85 18.61 8.68
C SER A 699 14.68 19.87 8.49
N LEU A 700 14.15 20.83 7.72
CA LEU A 700 14.69 22.18 7.57
C LEU A 700 14.25 23.10 8.71
N ALA A 701 13.16 22.74 9.41
CA ALA A 701 12.66 23.45 10.58
C ALA A 701 13.58 23.23 11.79
N SER A 702 14.72 23.91 11.79
CA SER A 702 15.70 23.88 12.89
C SER A 702 15.48 24.99 13.91
N GLN A 703 15.01 26.17 13.49
CA GLN A 703 14.79 27.35 14.35
C GLN A 703 13.42 28.03 14.17
N SER A 704 12.71 27.76 13.06
CA SER A 704 11.36 28.28 12.80
C SER A 704 10.42 27.14 12.44
N SER A 705 9.13 27.29 12.78
CA SER A 705 8.06 26.39 12.36
C SER A 705 7.51 26.75 10.97
N GLN A 706 7.96 27.85 10.37
CA GLN A 706 7.57 28.30 9.04
C GLN A 706 8.76 28.18 8.09
N VAL A 707 8.76 27.10 7.32
CA VAL A 707 9.72 26.86 6.23
C VAL A 707 8.91 26.64 4.96
N SER A 708 9.31 27.32 3.89
CA SER A 708 8.78 27.19 2.54
C SER A 708 9.97 27.12 1.56
N PRO A 709 10.54 25.91 1.38
CA PRO A 709 11.66 25.72 0.46
C PRO A 709 11.26 26.14 -0.96
N TYR A 710 12.13 26.91 -1.61
CA TYR A 710 11.92 27.41 -2.97
C TYR A 710 12.81 26.71 -3.98
N SER A 711 14.13 26.66 -3.71
CA SER A 711 15.10 25.94 -4.54
C SER A 711 16.13 25.22 -3.69
N MET A 712 16.75 24.20 -4.28
CA MET A 712 17.81 23.40 -3.68
C MET A 712 18.90 23.15 -4.70
N VAL A 713 20.16 23.23 -4.28
CA VAL A 713 21.33 22.92 -5.13
C VAL A 713 22.41 22.23 -4.29
N LEU A 714 23.12 21.27 -4.88
CA LEU A 714 24.29 20.65 -4.27
C LEU A 714 25.51 21.58 -4.39
N LEU A 715 26.27 21.71 -3.29
CA LEU A 715 27.60 22.31 -3.29
C LEU A 715 28.66 21.20 -3.20
N PRO A 716 29.26 20.75 -4.33
CA PRO A 716 30.15 19.60 -4.33
C PRO A 716 31.39 19.79 -3.45
N GLN A 717 31.88 21.03 -3.32
CA GLN A 717 33.10 21.35 -2.57
C GLN A 717 32.93 21.15 -1.06
N THR A 718 31.71 21.34 -0.54
CA THR A 718 31.41 21.18 0.89
C THR A 718 30.63 19.90 1.18
N GLY A 719 30.02 19.27 0.17
CA GLY A 719 29.13 18.13 0.34
C GLY A 719 27.85 18.51 1.09
N GLU A 720 27.39 19.75 0.90
CA GLU A 720 26.17 20.29 1.53
C GLU A 720 25.14 20.64 0.47
N LEU A 721 23.86 20.50 0.81
CA LEU A 721 22.77 21.08 0.03
C LEU A 721 22.53 22.50 0.52
N ALA A 722 22.45 23.43 -0.43
CA ALA A 722 22.07 24.81 -0.19
C ALA A 722 20.59 24.97 -0.58
N VAL A 723 19.73 25.24 0.41
CA VAL A 723 18.29 25.36 0.23
C VAL A 723 17.86 26.80 0.48
N THR A 724 17.26 27.42 -0.52
CA THR A 724 16.67 28.75 -0.35
C THR A 724 15.27 28.62 0.24
N ASP A 725 14.99 29.40 1.27
CA ASP A 725 13.71 29.44 1.96
C ASP A 725 13.02 30.79 1.69
N ALA A 726 11.82 30.75 1.11
CA ALA A 726 11.08 31.95 0.76
C ALA A 726 10.35 32.60 1.95
N ALA A 727 10.35 31.94 3.13
CA ALA A 727 9.59 32.40 4.29
C ALA A 727 10.44 33.22 5.27
N THR A 728 11.31 32.57 6.04
CA THR A 728 12.00 33.19 7.18
C THR A 728 13.48 32.82 7.32
N GLN A 729 13.93 31.74 6.69
CA GLN A 729 15.27 31.20 6.94
C GLN A 729 16.34 31.67 5.95
N GLY A 730 15.96 32.30 4.83
CA GLY A 730 16.90 32.80 3.82
C GLY A 730 17.61 31.66 3.10
N LEU A 731 18.79 31.27 3.59
CA LEU A 731 19.58 30.15 3.06
C LEU A 731 19.91 29.14 4.16
N VAL A 732 19.51 27.89 3.94
CA VAL A 732 19.75 26.75 4.83
C VAL A 732 20.80 25.83 4.21
N MET A 733 21.83 25.50 4.98
CA MET A 733 22.83 24.51 4.58
C MET A 733 22.53 23.18 5.27
N VAL A 734 22.46 22.10 4.50
CA VAL A 734 22.21 20.75 5.00
C VAL A 734 23.42 19.88 4.73
N SER A 735 24.00 19.30 5.78
CA SER A 735 25.12 18.37 5.62
C SER A 735 24.60 16.99 5.24
N LEU A 736 25.10 16.46 4.13
CA LEU A 736 24.78 15.10 3.69
C LEU A 736 25.48 14.02 4.52
N ARG A 737 26.44 14.39 5.38
CA ARG A 737 27.14 13.46 6.27
C ARG A 737 26.37 13.23 7.57
N SER A 738 25.81 14.29 8.16
CA SER A 738 25.01 14.18 9.38
C SER A 738 23.51 14.10 9.12
N LEU A 739 23.08 14.35 7.88
CA LEU A 739 21.68 14.42 7.46
C LEU A 739 20.89 15.41 8.32
N SER A 740 21.47 16.60 8.51
CA SER A 740 20.92 17.64 9.36
C SER A 740 21.34 19.03 8.88
N VAL A 741 20.60 20.04 9.33
CA VAL A 741 20.97 21.45 9.11
C VAL A 741 22.33 21.72 9.77
N SER A 742 23.30 22.15 8.97
CA SER A 742 24.65 22.49 9.42
C SER A 742 24.78 23.99 9.71
N ARG A 743 24.16 24.85 8.91
CA ARG A 743 24.26 26.33 8.99
C ARG A 743 22.99 27.01 8.47
N LEU A 744 22.77 28.25 8.93
CA LEU A 744 21.69 29.14 8.50
C LEU A 744 22.27 30.53 8.19
N PHE A 745 21.77 31.17 7.13
CA PHE A 745 22.13 32.52 6.75
C PHE A 745 20.86 33.35 6.51
N PHE A 746 20.72 34.44 7.26
CA PHE A 746 19.56 35.35 7.25
C PHE A 746 19.76 36.54 6.33
#